data_AF-A0A8T5DTJ1-F1
#
_entry.id   AF-A0A8T5DTJ1-F1
#
_cell.length_a   1.000
_cell.length_b   1.000
_cell.length_c   1.000
_cell.angle_alpha   90.00
_cell.angle_beta   90.00
_cell.angle_gamma   90.00
#
_symmetry.space_group_name_H-M   'P 1'
#
loop_
_entity.id
_entity.type
_entity.pdbx_description
1 polymer ?
#
loop_
_entity_poly.entity_id
_entity_poly.type
_entity_poly.pdbx_seq_one_letter_code
_entity_poly.pdbx_strand_id
1 'polypeptide(L)'
;MSKICEITGLTQSQQDKWPLSHSLMIGESKLKMENISASSTEELSKDILEFVSKQEVSKSVTERKEGIIKHLKRRFDIKFRGSKLTTFGSSKSGLGLRNGDVDLCLEFSGEKPKKVLNKIARMLRDDGMEDVTLIAHAKVPIVKFVDQRSKIPIDISINNSLAIYNTNLLKTYSDCDSRVRPFILAIKQWALHRGICNAAYGTFSSYAWTLIALQSLQTSNPPVVPNIQDGSKRTLKVIDGTEYDITMSDKPTELLMDKNSQNIGELLINFFESFALNWPWDENVLSIRSGKNITRTVKKWKQQKPFIIDAVIDEHNVRLGKHSLPVEDPFDTMHDLSRVLRPDGAMEIREEFLRAFKILSEGGDWRKLTETKFPELVNDTANTDLFEDLRKMESQDVKEILEDLQSELSVLESEIEVRNSERKNAIDMSKALRKNAELQKTENKIANTLKPRREKIEQVKKQRDSVNNNYIPVHWIENEMSKVFQRLTEDVDLMRAPSLQKEKELFSWFFELQSMHEHSKKTRELHGEFKKLLREQKNALFELENVKESGKDISVLGDYANFDDLAHRLLLEMNPMHTEKRKLKREIGRLEAWLRISGRKGGAKKNHHNKKRSKKNNYSKKRDNVNVAEVKSRAAAGGSLSLSDLDTLLSSGGLSSITKEQTKEDGNRKKKSRKKNFSPHRGNRGRSKKGM
;
A
#
# COMPACT_ATOMS: atom_id res chain seq x y z
N MET A 1 48.93 -20.62 15.26
CA MET A 1 48.56 -19.80 16.42
C MET A 1 48.59 -18.35 15.96
N SER A 2 47.43 -17.71 15.79
CA SER A 2 47.38 -16.28 15.48
C SER A 2 48.06 -15.53 16.62
N LYS A 3 49.05 -14.68 16.32
CA LYS A 3 49.66 -13.81 17.32
C LYS A 3 48.58 -12.82 17.76
N ILE A 4 48.12 -12.98 19.00
CA ILE A 4 47.21 -12.03 19.66
C ILE A 4 48.10 -10.98 20.33
N CYS A 5 47.76 -9.70 20.18
CA CYS A 5 48.49 -8.64 20.88
C CYS A 5 48.20 -8.73 22.39
N GLU A 6 49.24 -8.80 23.23
CA GLU A 6 49.09 -8.89 24.69
C GLU A 6 48.50 -7.61 25.31
N ILE A 7 48.64 -6.46 24.63
CA ILE A 7 48.18 -5.15 25.12
C ILE A 7 46.73 -4.88 24.72
N THR A 8 46.36 -5.15 23.47
CA THR A 8 45.03 -4.81 22.93
C THR A 8 44.09 -6.01 22.85
N GLY A 9 44.60 -7.24 22.97
CA GLY A 9 43.82 -8.47 22.81
C GLY A 9 43.36 -8.76 21.37
N LEU A 10 43.76 -7.92 20.39
CA LEU A 10 43.34 -8.05 19.00
C LEU A 10 44.13 -9.15 18.27
N THR A 11 43.43 -9.90 17.42
CA THR A 11 44.04 -10.87 16.49
C THR A 11 44.81 -10.17 15.37
N GLN A 12 45.76 -10.85 14.74
CA GLN A 12 46.50 -10.30 13.60
C GLN A 12 45.59 -9.74 12.49
N SER A 13 44.50 -10.45 12.15
CA SER A 13 43.54 -9.96 11.14
C SER A 13 42.82 -8.68 11.56
N GLN A 14 42.57 -8.48 12.86
CA GLN A 14 41.97 -7.25 13.39
C GLN A 14 43.00 -6.11 13.43
N GLN A 15 44.27 -6.41 13.71
CA GLN A 15 45.36 -5.44 13.66
C GLN A 15 45.57 -4.94 12.23
N ASP A 16 45.55 -5.83 11.24
CA ASP A 16 45.67 -5.48 9.82
C ASP A 16 44.47 -4.65 9.33
N LYS A 17 43.30 -4.82 9.96
CA LYS A 17 42.07 -4.05 9.66
C LYS A 17 42.10 -2.63 10.24
N TRP A 18 42.66 -2.45 11.44
CA TRP A 18 42.72 -1.16 12.15
C TRP A 18 44.14 -0.82 12.64
N PRO A 19 45.11 -0.64 11.72
CA PRO A 19 46.52 -0.48 12.07
C PRO A 19 46.82 0.81 12.85
N LEU A 20 46.16 1.94 12.52
CA LEU A 20 46.43 3.22 13.18
C LEU A 20 45.85 3.24 14.60
N SER A 21 44.63 2.73 14.76
CA SER A 21 43.96 2.61 16.05
C SER A 21 44.73 1.69 16.99
N HIS A 22 45.21 0.55 16.47
CA HIS A 22 46.04 -0.38 17.22
C HIS A 22 47.36 0.26 17.68
N SER A 23 48.09 0.92 16.76
CA SER A 23 49.37 1.58 17.07
C SER A 23 49.21 2.68 18.13
N LEU A 24 48.10 3.43 18.08
CA LEU A 24 47.79 4.47 19.06
C LEU A 24 47.48 3.86 20.44
N MET A 25 46.75 2.74 20.49
CA MET A 25 46.41 2.06 21.75
C MET A 25 47.64 1.45 22.44
N ILE A 26 48.64 1.00 21.68
CA ILE A 26 49.92 0.50 22.22
C ILE A 26 50.85 1.65 22.65
N GLY A 27 50.60 2.87 22.17
CA GLY A 27 51.45 4.03 22.44
C GLY A 27 52.70 4.11 21.54
N GLU A 28 52.74 3.34 20.46
CA GLU A 28 53.85 3.34 19.49
C GLU A 28 53.82 4.56 18.56
N SER A 29 52.65 5.14 18.30
CA SER A 29 52.50 6.32 17.44
C SER A 29 52.23 7.60 18.23
N LYS A 30 53.18 8.55 18.21
CA LYS A 30 52.93 9.95 18.59
C LYS A 30 52.50 10.71 17.34
N LEU A 31 51.20 10.80 17.11
CA LEU A 31 50.63 11.72 16.13
C LEU A 31 50.95 13.16 16.57
N LYS A 32 51.80 13.85 15.83
CA LYS A 32 52.10 15.27 16.03
C LYS A 32 51.65 16.03 14.79
N MET A 33 51.00 17.17 15.00
CA MET A 33 50.76 18.12 13.92
C MET A 33 52.10 18.70 13.46
N GLU A 34 52.46 18.46 12.21
CA GLU A 34 53.41 19.32 11.50
C GLU A 34 52.68 20.61 11.07
N ASN A 35 53.39 21.73 10.99
CA ASN A 35 52.80 23.02 10.62
C ASN A 35 52.26 22.93 9.18
N ILE A 36 50.94 22.75 9.04
CA ILE A 36 50.28 22.74 7.73
C ILE A 36 50.43 24.14 7.11
N SER A 37 50.90 24.20 5.87
CA SER A 37 51.09 25.45 5.17
C SER A 37 49.74 26.13 4.90
N ALA A 38 49.68 27.46 5.00
CA ALA A 38 48.47 28.22 4.68
C ALA A 38 47.96 27.94 3.25
N SER A 39 48.88 27.75 2.29
CA SER A 39 48.57 27.39 0.90
C SER A 39 47.75 26.10 0.79
N SER A 40 48.12 25.07 1.57
CA SER A 40 47.42 23.78 1.56
C SER A 40 45.98 23.90 2.07
N THR A 41 45.73 24.77 3.07
CA THR A 41 44.37 25.00 3.60
C THR A 41 43.47 25.74 2.61
N GLU A 42 44.05 26.65 1.81
CA GLU A 42 43.34 27.38 0.78
C GLU A 42 43.00 26.48 -0.43
N GLU A 43 43.92 25.61 -0.84
CA GLU A 43 43.69 24.61 -1.88
C GLU A 43 42.59 23.65 -1.48
N LEU A 44 42.64 23.12 -0.26
CA LEU A 44 41.58 22.27 0.29
C LEU A 44 40.23 22.99 0.32
N SER A 45 40.21 24.27 0.68
CA SER A 45 38.99 25.09 0.64
C SER A 45 38.44 25.22 -0.78
N LYS A 46 39.29 25.44 -1.79
CA LYS A 46 38.89 25.53 -3.20
C LYS A 46 38.32 24.20 -3.69
N ASP A 47 38.97 23.08 -3.39
CA ASP A 47 38.51 21.74 -3.76
C ASP A 47 37.13 21.42 -3.18
N ILE A 48 36.90 21.75 -1.91
CA ILE A 48 35.61 21.54 -1.24
C ILE A 48 34.53 22.41 -1.89
N LEU A 49 34.82 23.67 -2.19
CA LEU A 49 33.87 24.56 -2.86
C LEU A 49 33.55 24.08 -4.28
N GLU A 50 34.54 23.59 -5.03
CA GLU A 50 34.33 22.98 -6.34
C GLU A 50 33.44 21.73 -6.21
N PHE A 51 33.71 20.86 -5.23
CA PHE A 51 32.88 19.70 -4.93
C PHE A 51 31.43 20.10 -4.65
N VAL A 52 31.20 21.09 -3.78
CA VAL A 52 29.86 21.58 -3.41
C VAL A 52 29.13 22.16 -4.62
N SER A 53 29.86 22.84 -5.53
CA SER A 53 29.28 23.34 -6.78
C SER A 53 28.77 22.20 -7.68
N LYS A 54 29.50 21.07 -7.74
CA LYS A 54 29.10 19.86 -8.48
C LYS A 54 27.91 19.13 -7.83
N GLN A 55 27.69 19.33 -6.54
CA GLN A 55 26.53 18.78 -5.82
C GLN A 55 25.24 19.57 -6.05
N GLU A 56 25.29 20.75 -6.70
CA GLU A 56 24.09 21.51 -6.98
C GLU A 56 23.14 20.75 -7.91
N VAL A 57 21.89 20.66 -7.46
CA VAL A 57 20.86 19.89 -8.16
C VAL A 57 20.37 20.70 -9.36
N SER A 58 20.47 20.11 -10.56
CA SER A 58 19.92 20.71 -11.78
C SER A 58 18.43 21.01 -11.63
N LYS A 59 17.96 22.12 -12.22
CA LYS A 59 16.54 22.50 -12.25
C LYS A 59 15.62 21.35 -12.68
N SER A 60 16.07 20.52 -13.63
CA SER A 60 15.31 19.36 -14.13
C SER A 60 15.09 18.26 -13.08
N VAL A 61 16.03 18.06 -12.16
CA VAL A 61 15.92 17.07 -11.07
C VAL A 61 14.98 17.62 -9.99
N THR A 62 15.09 18.91 -9.67
CA THR A 62 14.20 19.59 -8.71
C THR A 62 12.74 19.55 -9.17
N GLU A 63 12.47 19.86 -10.45
CA GLU A 63 11.12 19.76 -11.03
C GLU A 63 10.56 18.33 -10.98
N ARG A 64 11.41 17.31 -11.17
CA ARG A 64 11.01 15.91 -11.03
C ARG A 64 10.72 15.53 -9.59
N LYS A 65 11.55 15.95 -8.62
CA LYS A 65 11.30 15.80 -7.18
C LYS A 65 9.94 16.41 -6.79
N GLU A 66 9.68 17.64 -7.21
CA GLU A 66 8.39 18.30 -6.95
C GLU A 66 7.22 17.59 -7.63
N GLY A 67 7.42 17.11 -8.86
CA GLY A 67 6.44 16.35 -9.63
C GLY A 67 5.99 15.07 -8.91
N ILE A 68 6.93 14.27 -8.40
CA ILE A 68 6.61 13.04 -7.66
C ILE A 68 5.96 13.34 -6.31
N ILE A 69 6.43 14.35 -5.57
CA ILE A 69 5.81 14.77 -4.31
C ILE A 69 4.36 15.20 -4.54
N LYS A 70 4.09 15.96 -5.60
CA LYS A 70 2.73 16.38 -5.97
C LYS A 70 1.85 15.20 -6.38
N HIS A 71 2.41 14.20 -7.06
CA HIS A 71 1.70 12.98 -7.41
C HIS A 71 1.32 12.19 -6.14
N LEU A 72 2.29 11.92 -5.26
CA LEU A 72 2.07 11.20 -4.00
C LEU A 72 1.07 11.92 -3.10
N LYS A 73 1.18 13.25 -2.97
CA LYS A 73 0.24 14.07 -2.21
C LYS A 73 -1.20 13.85 -2.68
N ARG A 74 -1.47 13.94 -3.99
CA ARG A 74 -2.81 13.67 -4.54
C ARG A 74 -3.31 12.26 -4.26
N ARG A 75 -2.43 11.25 -4.35
CA ARG A 75 -2.80 9.85 -4.07
C ARG A 75 -3.16 9.65 -2.59
N PHE A 76 -2.36 10.22 -1.70
CA PHE A 76 -2.60 10.14 -0.26
C PHE A 76 -3.81 10.95 0.18
N ASP A 77 -4.06 12.14 -0.39
CA ASP A 77 -5.26 12.93 -0.09
C ASP A 77 -6.57 12.16 -0.40
N ILE A 78 -6.58 11.37 -1.48
CA ILE A 78 -7.73 10.54 -1.87
C ILE A 78 -7.94 9.37 -0.89
N LYS A 79 -6.85 8.68 -0.51
CA LYS A 79 -6.91 7.44 0.28
C LYS A 79 -6.98 7.70 1.79
N PHE A 80 -6.31 8.74 2.26
CA PHE A 80 -6.17 9.14 3.66
C PHE A 80 -6.65 10.59 3.80
N ARG A 81 -7.97 10.76 3.94
CA ARG A 81 -8.59 12.08 4.07
C ARG A 81 -8.06 12.81 5.30
N GLY A 82 -7.73 14.09 5.15
CA GLY A 82 -7.15 14.90 6.23
C GLY A 82 -5.69 14.62 6.51
N SER A 83 -5.01 13.81 5.69
CA SER A 83 -3.56 13.63 5.79
C SER A 83 -2.80 14.84 5.24
N LYS A 84 -1.57 15.02 5.72
CA LYS A 84 -0.66 16.07 5.25
C LYS A 84 0.70 15.46 4.96
N LEU A 85 1.11 15.54 3.70
CA LEU A 85 2.42 15.08 3.26
C LEU A 85 3.43 16.24 3.33
N THR A 86 4.50 16.05 4.10
CA THR A 86 5.59 17.01 4.27
C THR A 86 6.93 16.40 3.92
N THR A 87 7.74 17.11 3.14
CA THR A 87 9.16 16.79 2.97
C THR A 87 9.95 17.19 4.21
N PHE A 88 10.93 16.37 4.57
CA PHE A 88 11.90 16.66 5.63
C PHE A 88 13.29 16.16 5.22
N GLY A 89 14.24 16.17 6.16
CA GLY A 89 15.55 15.58 5.99
C GLY A 89 16.50 16.39 5.12
N SER A 90 17.41 15.67 4.49
CA SER A 90 18.53 16.24 3.72
C SER A 90 18.05 17.06 2.51
N SER A 91 16.94 16.65 1.90
CA SER A 91 16.31 17.34 0.77
C SER A 91 15.73 18.72 1.10
N LYS A 92 15.40 19.01 2.36
CA LYS A 92 14.79 20.29 2.78
C LYS A 92 15.70 21.16 3.66
N SER A 93 16.66 20.55 4.36
CA SER A 93 17.66 21.27 5.15
C SER A 93 18.72 21.99 4.31
N GLY A 94 18.88 21.63 3.03
CA GLY A 94 19.94 22.17 2.16
C GLY A 94 21.30 21.47 2.35
N LEU A 95 21.36 20.49 3.26
CA LEU A 95 22.55 19.73 3.64
C LEU A 95 22.54 18.31 3.04
N GLY A 96 21.84 18.10 1.93
CA GLY A 96 21.80 16.84 1.20
C GLY A 96 22.83 16.77 0.08
N LEU A 97 23.36 15.56 -0.14
CA LEU A 97 24.14 15.23 -1.34
C LEU A 97 23.21 15.12 -2.54
N ARG A 98 23.73 15.28 -3.76
CA ARG A 98 22.96 15.29 -5.02
C ARG A 98 22.09 14.03 -5.19
N ASN A 99 22.65 12.87 -4.86
CA ASN A 99 22.01 11.56 -4.98
C ASN A 99 21.23 11.16 -3.72
N GLY A 100 20.97 12.09 -2.80
CA GLY A 100 20.28 11.81 -1.55
C GLY A 100 18.79 11.49 -1.73
N ASP A 101 18.31 10.61 -0.84
CA ASP A 101 16.92 10.19 -0.73
C ASP A 101 15.97 11.37 -0.44
N VAL A 102 14.71 11.21 -0.85
CA VAL A 102 13.64 12.14 -0.50
C VAL A 102 12.87 11.58 0.70
N ASP A 103 13.07 12.20 1.85
CA ASP A 103 12.35 11.87 3.08
C ASP A 103 10.98 12.56 3.14
N LEU A 104 9.93 11.76 3.29
CA LEU A 104 8.55 12.20 3.37
C LEU A 104 7.90 11.74 4.68
N CYS A 105 7.21 12.67 5.35
CA CYS A 105 6.39 12.39 6.52
C CYS A 105 4.92 12.60 6.15
N LEU A 106 4.11 11.56 6.32
CA LEU A 106 2.67 11.63 6.20
C LEU A 106 2.08 11.79 7.61
N GLU A 107 1.61 13.00 7.91
CA GLU A 107 0.85 13.28 9.13
C GLU A 107 -0.60 12.84 8.91
N PHE A 108 -1.08 11.88 9.70
CA PHE A 108 -2.42 11.30 9.59
C PHE A 108 -2.98 10.93 10.97
N SER A 109 -4.14 11.48 11.31
CA SER A 109 -4.91 11.14 12.50
C SER A 109 -5.90 10.02 12.18
N GLY A 110 -5.64 8.81 12.69
CA GLY A 110 -6.53 7.68 12.46
C GLY A 110 -5.91 6.34 12.86
N GLU A 111 -5.59 5.50 11.88
CA GLU A 111 -5.08 4.16 12.10
C GLU A 111 -3.63 4.15 12.61
N LYS A 112 -3.25 3.07 13.31
CA LYS A 112 -1.87 2.84 13.76
C LYS A 112 -0.88 2.92 12.58
N PRO A 113 0.29 3.58 12.74
CA PRO A 113 1.29 3.77 11.68
C PRO A 113 1.63 2.51 10.87
N LYS A 114 1.82 1.36 11.53
CA LYS A 114 2.15 0.09 10.86
C LYS A 114 1.06 -0.37 9.87
N LYS A 115 -0.22 -0.17 10.18
CA LYS A 115 -1.33 -0.54 9.27
C LYS A 115 -1.37 0.38 8.05
N VAL A 116 -1.13 1.68 8.28
CA VAL A 116 -1.07 2.69 7.23
C VAL A 116 0.08 2.41 6.26
N LEU A 117 1.29 2.16 6.78
CA LEU A 117 2.46 1.82 5.95
C LEU A 117 2.25 0.54 5.15
N ASN A 118 1.62 -0.49 5.70
CA ASN A 118 1.25 -1.69 4.95
C ASN A 118 0.27 -1.41 3.81
N LYS A 119 -0.69 -0.48 4.01
CA LYS A 119 -1.62 -0.03 2.95
C LYS A 119 -0.92 0.84 1.91
N ILE A 120 0.09 1.61 2.29
CA ILE A 120 0.93 2.42 1.39
C ILE A 120 1.81 1.51 0.56
N ALA A 121 2.55 0.57 1.16
CA ALA A 121 3.42 -0.35 0.44
C ALA A 121 2.65 -1.15 -0.64
N ARG A 122 1.45 -1.65 -0.31
CA ARG A 122 0.58 -2.30 -1.31
C ARG A 122 0.18 -1.34 -2.44
N MET A 123 -0.23 -0.12 -2.09
CA MET A 123 -0.60 0.90 -3.07
C MET A 123 0.55 1.26 -4.00
N LEU A 124 1.76 1.41 -3.47
CA LEU A 124 2.94 1.77 -4.25
C LEU A 124 3.33 0.64 -5.22
N ARG A 125 3.20 -0.62 -4.80
CA ARG A 125 3.36 -1.78 -5.70
C ARG A 125 2.32 -1.80 -6.81
N ASP A 126 1.07 -1.48 -6.50
CA ASP A 126 0.01 -1.37 -7.50
C ASP A 126 0.22 -0.20 -8.47
N ASP A 127 0.63 0.96 -7.95
CA ASP A 127 0.95 2.16 -8.73
C ASP A 127 2.23 1.99 -9.55
N GLY A 128 3.06 1.00 -9.21
CA GLY A 128 4.17 0.56 -10.02
C GLY A 128 5.54 1.08 -9.67
N MET A 129 5.72 1.48 -8.41
CA MET A 129 7.02 1.85 -7.88
C MET A 129 7.94 0.62 -7.77
N GLU A 130 9.23 0.87 -7.88
CA GLU A 130 10.30 -0.14 -7.78
C GLU A 130 10.75 -0.28 -6.31
N ASP A 131 11.35 -1.42 -5.98
CA ASP A 131 12.01 -1.70 -4.68
C ASP A 131 11.21 -1.33 -3.43
N VAL A 132 9.89 -1.56 -3.47
CA VAL A 132 8.99 -1.21 -2.36
C VAL A 132 9.23 -2.14 -1.16
N THR A 133 10.02 -1.67 -0.20
CA THR A 133 10.37 -2.38 1.02
C THR A 133 9.75 -1.72 2.26
N LEU A 134 9.22 -2.54 3.17
CA LEU A 134 8.63 -2.08 4.43
C LEU A 134 9.55 -2.44 5.59
N ILE A 135 10.07 -1.43 6.29
CA ILE A 135 10.90 -1.60 7.49
C ILE A 135 10.00 -1.37 8.71
N ALA A 136 9.34 -2.43 9.17
CA ALA A 136 8.28 -2.35 10.19
C ALA A 136 8.77 -2.41 11.65
N HIS A 137 9.98 -2.94 11.89
CA HIS A 137 10.49 -3.25 13.23
C HIS A 137 11.39 -2.16 13.84
N ALA A 138 11.69 -1.09 13.09
CA ALA A 138 12.46 0.05 13.59
C ALA A 138 11.65 0.92 14.58
N LYS A 139 12.35 1.76 15.39
CA LYS A 139 11.72 2.78 16.27
C LYS A 139 10.74 3.66 15.49
N VAL A 140 11.15 4.08 14.30
CA VAL A 140 10.31 4.78 13.31
C VAL A 140 10.15 3.87 12.09
N PRO A 141 8.99 3.21 11.93
CA PRO A 141 8.72 2.40 10.75
C PRO A 141 8.67 3.24 9.48
N ILE A 142 9.27 2.74 8.40
CA ILE A 142 9.32 3.44 7.09
C ILE A 142 9.01 2.49 5.94
N VAL A 143 8.53 3.05 4.83
CA VAL A 143 8.46 2.38 3.53
C VAL A 143 9.44 3.05 2.59
N LYS A 144 10.41 2.28 2.09
CA LYS A 144 11.34 2.73 1.05
C LYS A 144 10.87 2.25 -0.31
N PHE A 145 11.04 3.06 -1.33
CA PHE A 145 10.75 2.69 -2.72
C PHE A 145 11.48 3.63 -3.68
N VAL A 146 11.58 3.22 -4.93
CA VAL A 146 12.10 4.07 -6.01
C VAL A 146 10.96 4.42 -6.95
N ASP A 147 10.80 5.71 -7.26
CA ASP A 147 9.85 6.12 -8.28
C ASP A 147 10.35 5.68 -9.66
N GLN A 148 9.56 4.84 -10.34
CA GLN A 148 9.89 4.30 -11.65
C GLN A 148 10.31 5.38 -12.64
N ARG A 149 9.62 6.54 -12.63
CA ARG A 149 9.78 7.57 -13.65
C ARG A 149 10.94 8.52 -13.37
N SER A 150 11.06 8.98 -12.14
CA SER A 150 12.11 9.92 -11.75
C SER A 150 13.41 9.21 -11.35
N LYS A 151 13.35 7.91 -11.05
CA LYS A 151 14.44 7.09 -10.49
C LYS A 151 14.98 7.63 -9.16
N ILE A 152 14.11 8.33 -8.43
CA ILE A 152 14.43 8.95 -7.15
C ILE A 152 14.04 7.98 -6.03
N PRO A 153 14.97 7.63 -5.12
CA PRO A 153 14.65 6.90 -3.90
C PRO A 153 13.88 7.78 -2.93
N ILE A 154 12.81 7.22 -2.34
CA ILE A 154 11.88 7.91 -1.46
C ILE A 154 11.60 7.05 -0.22
N ASP A 155 11.74 7.68 0.94
CA ASP A 155 11.42 7.09 2.24
C ASP A 155 10.18 7.76 2.84
N ILE A 156 9.14 6.97 3.15
CA ILE A 156 7.91 7.48 3.79
C ILE A 156 7.81 6.98 5.23
N SER A 157 7.68 7.94 6.15
CA SER A 157 7.33 7.73 7.57
C SER A 157 5.94 8.28 7.89
N ILE A 158 5.32 7.81 8.98
CA ILE A 158 4.02 8.27 9.46
C ILE A 158 4.20 9.01 10.78
N ASN A 159 3.61 10.19 10.92
CA ASN A 159 3.59 11.00 12.15
C ASN A 159 4.98 11.27 12.76
N ASN A 160 6.05 11.23 11.97
CA ASN A 160 7.39 11.62 12.41
C ASN A 160 7.54 13.14 12.38
N SER A 161 6.74 13.85 13.18
CA SER A 161 6.71 15.32 13.19
C SER A 161 7.99 15.91 13.79
N LEU A 162 8.67 15.20 14.69
CA LEU A 162 9.94 15.65 15.28
C LEU A 162 11.03 15.83 14.21
N ALA A 163 11.10 14.92 13.23
CA ALA A 163 12.06 15.04 12.13
C ALA A 163 11.85 16.30 11.28
N ILE A 164 10.61 16.82 11.18
CA ILE A 164 10.31 18.08 10.49
C ILE A 164 10.95 19.25 11.26
N TYR A 165 10.85 19.25 12.60
CA TYR A 165 11.49 20.26 13.44
C TYR A 165 13.01 20.18 13.36
N ASN A 166 13.60 18.98 13.47
CA ASN A 166 15.04 18.77 13.31
C ASN A 166 15.54 19.30 11.95
N THR A 167 14.78 19.06 10.90
CA THR A 167 15.10 19.57 9.56
C THR A 167 15.07 21.09 9.50
N ASN A 168 14.10 21.73 10.18
CA ASN A 168 14.03 23.18 10.25
C ASN A 168 15.21 23.76 11.03
N LEU A 169 15.54 23.17 12.18
CA LEU A 169 16.70 23.55 12.99
C LEU A 169 18.00 23.50 12.16
N LEU A 170 18.25 22.38 11.48
CA LEU A 170 19.43 22.23 10.62
C LEU A 170 19.45 23.23 9.46
N LYS A 171 18.28 23.54 8.89
CA LYS A 171 18.18 24.58 7.87
C LYS A 171 18.58 25.94 8.43
N THR A 172 18.05 26.31 9.60
CA THR A 172 18.38 27.56 10.27
C THR A 172 19.88 27.67 10.53
N TYR A 173 20.54 26.59 10.97
CA TYR A 173 22.00 26.55 11.11
C TYR A 173 22.72 26.73 9.76
N SER A 174 22.27 26.05 8.71
CA SER A 174 22.84 26.21 7.35
C SER A 174 22.72 27.63 6.82
N ASP A 175 21.66 28.36 7.21
CA ASP A 175 21.40 29.73 6.77
C ASP A 175 22.19 30.78 7.61
N CYS A 176 22.85 30.37 8.71
CA CYS A 176 23.60 31.29 9.59
C CYS A 176 24.94 31.76 9.00
N ASP A 177 25.70 30.87 8.37
CA ASP A 177 27.03 31.16 7.83
C ASP A 177 27.26 30.34 6.55
N SER A 178 27.84 30.96 5.51
CA SER A 178 28.03 30.36 4.19
C SER A 178 28.98 29.15 4.20
N ARG A 179 29.85 29.02 5.22
CA ARG A 179 30.82 27.92 5.38
C ARG A 179 30.16 26.65 5.94
N VAL A 180 29.01 26.76 6.62
CA VAL A 180 28.33 25.62 7.28
C VAL A 180 27.96 24.54 6.28
N ARG A 181 27.32 24.92 5.17
CA ARG A 181 26.89 23.97 4.14
C ARG A 181 28.08 23.24 3.49
N PRO A 182 29.11 23.92 2.96
CA PRO A 182 30.29 23.26 2.43
C PRO A 182 30.97 22.32 3.42
N PHE A 183 31.16 22.76 4.66
CA PHE A 183 31.83 21.97 5.70
C PHE A 183 31.07 20.68 6.03
N ILE A 184 29.76 20.77 6.25
CA ILE A 184 28.92 19.60 6.54
C ILE A 184 28.88 18.64 5.34
N LEU A 185 28.74 19.17 4.11
CA LEU A 185 28.72 18.33 2.91
C LEU A 185 30.06 17.62 2.69
N ALA A 186 31.19 18.27 2.99
CA ALA A 186 32.51 17.67 2.94
C ALA A 186 32.61 16.46 3.90
N ILE A 187 32.26 16.64 5.18
CA ILE A 187 32.29 15.56 6.17
C ILE A 187 31.35 14.43 5.79
N LYS A 188 30.16 14.74 5.26
CA LYS A 188 29.21 13.72 4.80
C LYS A 188 29.74 12.92 3.62
N GLN A 189 30.39 13.58 2.65
CA GLN A 189 31.00 12.91 1.51
C GLN A 189 32.12 11.99 1.95
N TRP A 190 33.03 12.50 2.79
CA TRP A 190 34.08 11.69 3.41
C TRP A 190 33.50 10.46 4.11
N ALA A 191 32.56 10.66 5.04
CA ALA A 191 31.96 9.57 5.80
C ALA A 191 31.24 8.54 4.91
N LEU A 192 30.62 8.98 3.80
CA LEU A 192 29.97 8.10 2.84
C LEU A 192 30.99 7.23 2.09
N HIS A 193 32.03 7.84 1.49
CA HIS A 193 33.05 7.11 0.73
C HIS A 193 33.90 6.17 1.58
N ARG A 194 34.05 6.49 2.87
CA ARG A 194 34.76 5.63 3.83
C ARG A 194 33.87 4.54 4.45
N GLY A 195 32.58 4.47 4.10
CA GLY A 195 31.66 3.43 4.59
C GLY A 195 31.15 3.63 6.02
N ILE A 196 31.38 4.79 6.62
CA ILE A 196 31.03 5.10 8.02
C ILE A 196 29.73 5.91 8.16
N CYS A 197 28.94 6.04 7.08
CA CYS A 197 27.70 6.82 7.02
C CYS A 197 26.44 5.95 6.78
N ASN A 198 26.35 4.77 7.41
CA ASN A 198 25.19 3.88 7.26
C ASN A 198 24.80 3.17 8.57
N ALA A 199 23.73 3.67 9.19
CA ALA A 199 23.16 3.11 10.42
C ALA A 199 22.71 1.65 10.30
N ALA A 200 22.34 1.17 9.11
CA ALA A 200 21.96 -0.24 8.93
C ALA A 200 23.16 -1.19 9.03
N TYR A 201 24.35 -0.74 8.61
CA TYR A 201 25.61 -1.49 8.71
C TYR A 201 26.34 -1.27 10.04
N GLY A 202 25.73 -0.56 10.99
CA GLY A 202 26.31 -0.38 12.31
C GLY A 202 27.30 0.78 12.42
N THR A 203 27.21 1.79 11.55
CA THR A 203 27.96 3.05 11.63
C THR A 203 27.02 4.24 11.87
N PHE A 204 27.52 5.47 11.91
CA PHE A 204 26.66 6.64 12.15
C PHE A 204 25.72 6.91 10.98
N SER A 205 24.55 7.48 11.28
CA SER A 205 23.65 7.97 10.23
C SER A 205 24.14 9.30 9.65
N SER A 206 23.68 9.64 8.44
CA SER A 206 23.94 10.95 7.84
C SER A 206 23.49 12.12 8.74
N TYR A 207 22.42 11.93 9.51
CA TYR A 207 21.95 12.90 10.49
C TYR A 207 22.93 13.05 11.66
N ALA A 208 23.45 11.95 12.21
CA ALA A 208 24.45 11.98 13.28
C ALA A 208 25.73 12.71 12.84
N TRP A 209 26.26 12.41 11.64
CA TRP A 209 27.39 13.14 11.07
C TRP A 209 27.13 14.63 10.89
N THR A 210 25.90 15.00 10.54
CA THR A 210 25.51 16.42 10.45
C THR A 210 25.58 17.10 11.82
N LEU A 211 25.14 16.44 12.90
CA LEU A 211 25.22 16.99 14.26
C LEU A 211 26.66 17.04 14.77
N ILE A 212 27.46 16.01 14.51
CA ILE A 212 28.88 15.95 14.89
C ILE A 212 29.66 17.11 14.23
N ALA A 213 29.45 17.32 12.93
CA ALA A 213 30.04 18.43 12.19
C ALA A 213 29.59 19.78 12.75
N LEU A 214 28.27 19.96 12.96
CA LEU A 214 27.73 21.20 13.47
C LEU A 214 28.24 21.53 14.89
N GLN A 215 28.37 20.52 15.75
CA GLN A 215 28.96 20.68 17.08
C GLN A 215 30.38 21.25 16.99
N SER A 216 31.20 20.74 16.07
CA SER A 216 32.57 21.21 15.86
C SER A 216 32.61 22.71 15.49
N LEU A 217 31.63 23.17 14.72
CA LEU A 217 31.51 24.58 14.36
C LEU A 217 31.05 25.45 15.54
N GLN A 218 30.22 24.91 16.44
CA GLN A 218 29.83 25.59 17.69
C GLN A 218 30.97 25.68 18.70
N THR A 219 31.84 24.66 18.76
CA THR A 219 32.99 24.60 19.69
C THR A 219 34.27 25.18 19.10
N SER A 220 34.22 25.69 17.87
CA SER A 220 35.34 26.45 17.28
C SER A 220 35.61 27.71 18.12
N ASN A 221 36.84 28.20 18.10
CA ASN A 221 37.23 29.39 18.85
C ASN A 221 37.84 30.44 17.91
N PRO A 222 37.14 31.54 17.59
CA PRO A 222 35.74 31.86 17.96
C PRO A 222 34.70 30.92 17.32
N PRO A 223 33.46 30.82 17.85
CA PRO A 223 32.43 29.95 17.30
C PRO A 223 31.97 30.40 15.91
N VAL A 224 31.78 29.46 14.98
CA VAL A 224 31.27 29.75 13.62
C VAL A 224 29.75 29.86 13.62
N VAL A 225 29.07 29.07 14.46
CA VAL A 225 27.61 29.10 14.60
C VAL A 225 27.22 29.22 16.08
N PRO A 226 26.10 29.90 16.40
CA PRO A 226 25.65 30.10 17.78
C PRO A 226 24.94 28.86 18.32
N ASN A 227 24.53 28.90 19.59
CA ASN A 227 23.51 28.00 20.10
C ASN A 227 22.11 28.56 19.83
N ILE A 228 21.41 28.04 18.81
CA ILE A 228 20.08 28.52 18.40
C ILE A 228 18.99 28.20 19.44
N GLN A 229 19.24 27.23 20.34
CA GLN A 229 18.25 26.73 21.30
C GLN A 229 18.40 27.32 22.72
N ASP A 230 19.31 28.28 22.89
CA ASP A 230 19.62 28.92 24.19
C ASP A 230 18.58 29.96 24.65
N GLY A 231 17.52 30.18 23.87
CA GLY A 231 16.49 31.17 24.17
C GLY A 231 15.79 30.94 25.52
N SER A 232 15.55 32.02 26.25
CA SER A 232 14.84 32.01 27.55
C SER A 232 13.36 31.67 27.41
N LYS A 233 12.73 32.06 26.30
CA LYS A 233 11.33 31.74 25.99
C LYS A 233 11.22 30.34 25.40
N ARG A 234 10.70 29.40 26.19
CA ARG A 234 10.53 28.00 25.78
C ARG A 234 9.25 27.78 24.97
N THR A 235 9.37 27.06 23.84
CA THR A 235 8.25 26.65 22.99
C THR A 235 8.07 25.14 23.10
N LEU A 236 7.10 24.73 23.92
CA LEU A 236 6.81 23.31 24.17
C LEU A 236 5.75 22.80 23.18
N LYS A 237 5.97 21.61 22.64
CA LYS A 237 5.01 20.93 21.76
C LYS A 237 4.85 19.47 22.12
N VAL A 238 3.60 19.05 22.30
CA VAL A 238 3.24 17.65 22.52
C VAL A 238 3.17 16.90 21.20
N ILE A 239 3.99 15.86 21.06
CA ILE A 239 4.00 14.94 19.91
C ILE A 239 3.88 13.52 20.47
N ASP A 240 2.85 12.78 20.04
CA ASP A 240 2.56 11.41 20.49
C ASP A 240 2.53 11.24 22.02
N GLY A 241 2.00 12.24 22.73
CA GLY A 241 1.88 12.23 24.20
C GLY A 241 3.16 12.57 24.96
N THR A 242 4.27 12.85 24.26
CA THR A 242 5.52 13.33 24.85
C THR A 242 5.69 14.82 24.56
N GLU A 243 6.05 15.60 25.57
CA GLU A 243 6.32 17.03 25.43
C GLU A 243 7.78 17.26 25.03
N TYR A 244 7.98 17.99 23.93
CA TYR A 244 9.30 18.34 23.41
C TYR A 244 9.50 19.86 23.41
N ASP A 245 10.69 20.31 23.81
CA ASP A 245 11.11 21.70 23.71
C ASP A 245 11.70 21.99 22.32
N ILE A 246 10.89 22.60 21.45
CA ILE A 246 11.26 22.94 20.07
C ILE A 246 11.74 24.39 19.91
N THR A 247 12.22 25.00 20.99
CA THR A 247 12.70 26.39 20.99
C THR A 247 13.81 26.60 19.97
N MET A 248 13.65 27.64 19.16
CA MET A 248 14.62 28.14 18.19
C MET A 248 14.62 29.66 18.27
N SER A 249 15.79 30.29 18.20
CA SER A 249 15.90 31.75 18.14
C SER A 249 15.34 32.28 16.81
N ASP A 250 14.56 33.36 16.88
CA ASP A 250 14.04 34.06 15.71
C ASP A 250 15.16 34.79 14.93
N LYS A 251 16.27 35.10 15.61
CA LYS A 251 17.43 35.79 15.04
C LYS A 251 18.75 35.12 15.47
N PRO A 252 19.10 33.99 14.84
CA PRO A 252 20.30 33.22 15.18
C PRO A 252 21.59 34.02 15.07
N THR A 253 21.78 34.78 13.99
CA THR A 253 23.04 35.48 13.67
C THR A 253 23.41 36.57 14.67
N GLU A 254 22.44 37.13 15.39
CA GLU A 254 22.67 38.14 16.44
C GLU A 254 23.21 37.52 17.74
N LEU A 255 23.22 36.18 17.88
CA LEU A 255 23.71 35.48 19.08
C LEU A 255 25.24 35.32 19.10
N LEU A 256 25.92 35.57 17.99
CA LEU A 256 27.38 35.50 17.92
C LEU A 256 27.98 36.85 18.32
N MET A 257 28.77 36.85 19.39
CA MET A 257 29.53 38.03 19.84
C MET A 257 30.77 38.26 18.99
N ASP A 258 31.50 37.18 18.69
CA ASP A 258 32.76 37.20 17.94
C ASP A 258 32.58 36.54 16.57
N LYS A 259 33.26 37.07 15.55
CA LYS A 259 33.25 36.51 14.20
C LYS A 259 34.48 35.64 13.97
N ASN A 260 34.26 34.38 13.65
CA ASN A 260 35.32 33.48 13.21
C ASN A 260 35.73 33.79 11.75
N SER A 261 37.03 33.93 11.48
CA SER A 261 37.61 34.21 10.16
C SER A 261 38.26 33.01 9.47
N GLN A 262 38.20 31.81 10.06
CA GLN A 262 38.85 30.62 9.54
C GLN A 262 38.26 30.18 8.20
N ASN A 263 39.11 29.70 7.29
CA ASN A 263 38.64 29.15 6.03
C ASN A 263 38.07 27.72 6.22
N ILE A 264 37.42 27.16 5.19
CA ILE A 264 36.76 25.85 5.29
C ILE A 264 37.79 24.73 5.51
N GLY A 265 38.96 24.84 4.88
CA GLY A 265 40.06 23.89 5.02
C GLY A 265 40.61 23.85 6.45
N GLU A 266 40.85 25.02 7.06
CA GLU A 266 41.25 25.16 8.47
C GLU A 266 40.22 24.54 9.41
N LEU A 267 38.92 24.83 9.21
CA LEU A 267 37.84 24.24 9.99
C LEU A 267 37.84 22.70 9.87
N LEU A 268 38.08 22.17 8.66
CA LEU A 268 38.09 20.74 8.39
C LEU A 268 39.32 20.05 9.02
N ILE A 269 40.49 20.67 8.96
CA ILE A 269 41.70 20.19 9.61
C ILE A 269 41.48 20.15 11.14
N ASN A 270 41.00 21.24 11.73
CA ASN A 270 40.71 21.32 13.16
C ASN A 270 39.69 20.27 13.60
N PHE A 271 38.72 19.95 12.74
CA PHE A 271 37.77 18.87 12.98
C PHE A 271 38.47 17.52 13.06
N PHE A 272 39.24 17.13 12.05
CA PHE A 272 39.93 15.83 12.06
C PHE A 272 40.98 15.75 13.16
N GLU A 273 41.72 16.83 13.42
CA GLU A 273 42.70 16.93 14.51
C GLU A 273 42.04 16.73 15.87
N SER A 274 40.99 17.50 16.18
CA SER A 274 40.31 17.42 17.47
C SER A 274 39.74 16.03 17.74
N PHE A 275 39.14 15.41 16.73
CA PHE A 275 38.62 14.05 16.87
C PHE A 275 39.73 13.00 16.93
N ALA A 276 40.82 13.13 16.18
CA ALA A 276 41.94 12.18 16.20
C ALA A 276 42.77 12.22 17.49
N LEU A 277 43.07 13.43 18.00
CA LEU A 277 43.95 13.64 19.15
C LEU A 277 43.21 13.67 20.49
N ASN A 278 42.08 14.37 20.58
CA ASN A 278 41.38 14.58 21.84
C ASN A 278 40.25 13.59 22.09
N TRP A 279 39.81 12.87 21.04
CA TRP A 279 38.72 11.88 21.05
C TRP A 279 37.57 12.25 22.00
N PRO A 280 36.77 13.30 21.68
CA PRO A 280 35.91 13.98 22.66
C PRO A 280 34.86 13.07 23.34
N TRP A 281 34.55 11.93 22.72
CA TRP A 281 33.61 10.96 23.27
C TRP A 281 34.08 10.29 24.56
N ASP A 282 35.37 10.26 24.90
CA ASP A 282 35.83 9.55 26.11
C ASP A 282 35.20 10.13 27.38
N GLU A 283 35.16 11.46 27.48
CA GLU A 283 34.62 12.16 28.65
C GLU A 283 33.28 12.86 28.40
N ASN A 284 32.95 13.12 27.12
CA ASN A 284 31.83 13.99 26.76
C ASN A 284 30.75 13.31 25.91
N VAL A 285 29.61 13.99 25.86
CA VAL A 285 28.46 13.78 24.99
C VAL A 285 28.39 15.00 24.07
N LEU A 286 28.34 14.75 22.76
CA LEU A 286 28.19 15.82 21.78
C LEU A 286 26.73 16.31 21.77
N SER A 287 26.52 17.61 22.00
CA SER A 287 25.19 18.21 22.17
C SER A 287 25.08 19.60 21.54
N ILE A 288 24.44 19.65 20.37
CA ILE A 288 24.26 20.93 19.68
C ILE A 288 23.27 21.84 20.40
N ARG A 289 22.41 21.25 21.24
CA ARG A 289 21.42 21.94 22.06
C ARG A 289 22.08 22.74 23.17
N SER A 290 23.20 22.25 23.71
CA SER A 290 23.97 22.96 24.74
C SER A 290 25.00 23.91 24.14
N GLY A 291 25.30 23.78 22.84
CA GLY A 291 26.33 24.55 22.15
C GLY A 291 27.77 24.19 22.55
N LYS A 292 27.94 23.25 23.48
CA LYS A 292 29.22 22.80 24.04
C LYS A 292 29.15 21.31 24.37
N ASN A 293 30.32 20.70 24.55
CA ASN A 293 30.43 19.32 25.04
C ASN A 293 29.84 19.21 26.45
N ILE A 294 28.93 18.25 26.66
CA ILE A 294 28.37 17.93 27.99
C ILE A 294 29.15 16.76 28.56
N THR A 295 29.59 16.82 29.81
CA THR A 295 30.25 15.68 30.43
C THR A 295 29.31 14.48 30.61
N ARG A 296 29.85 13.27 30.45
CA ARG A 296 29.09 12.02 30.64
C ARG A 296 28.45 11.89 32.03
N THR A 297 29.09 12.50 33.05
CA THR A 297 28.60 12.53 34.43
C THR A 297 27.34 13.37 34.57
N VAL A 298 27.32 14.58 34.01
CA VAL A 298 26.17 15.49 34.06
C VAL A 298 24.98 14.89 33.31
N LYS A 299 25.22 14.32 32.12
CA LYS A 299 24.16 13.71 31.30
C LYS A 299 23.69 12.33 31.80
N LYS A 300 24.46 11.70 32.70
CA LYS A 300 24.29 10.31 33.15
C LYS A 300 24.38 9.28 32.01
N TRP A 301 25.10 9.61 30.94
CA TRP A 301 25.35 8.73 29.80
C TRP A 301 26.74 8.11 29.91
N LYS A 302 26.95 7.30 30.94
CA LYS A 302 28.16 6.49 31.06
C LYS A 302 28.07 5.31 30.11
N GLN A 303 29.18 5.00 29.43
CA GLN A 303 29.27 3.84 28.55
C GLN A 303 29.01 2.56 29.33
N GLN A 304 28.08 1.76 28.82
CA GLN A 304 27.72 0.47 29.42
C GLN A 304 28.50 -0.66 28.75
N LYS A 305 28.70 -1.77 29.47
CA LYS A 305 29.28 -2.99 28.89
C LYS A 305 28.31 -3.61 27.85
N PRO A 306 28.82 -4.27 26.80
CA PRO A 306 30.23 -4.46 26.49
C PRO A 306 30.89 -3.20 25.89
N PHE A 307 32.16 -2.97 26.26
CA PHE A 307 32.98 -1.87 25.71
C PHE A 307 33.40 -2.19 24.27
N ILE A 308 33.91 -1.19 23.53
CA ILE A 308 34.23 -1.35 22.10
C ILE A 308 35.27 -2.46 21.90
N ILE A 309 36.38 -2.42 22.63
CA ILE A 309 37.48 -3.39 22.50
C ILE A 309 37.02 -4.78 22.93
N ASP A 310 36.40 -4.90 24.12
CA ASP A 310 35.88 -6.16 24.63
C ASP A 310 34.90 -6.83 23.65
N ALA A 311 34.03 -6.05 23.00
CA ALA A 311 33.05 -6.54 22.03
C ALA A 311 33.66 -6.90 20.67
N VAL A 312 34.83 -6.35 20.32
CA VAL A 312 35.58 -6.73 19.11
C VAL A 312 36.34 -8.04 19.34
N ILE A 313 36.86 -8.25 20.55
CA ILE A 313 37.56 -9.48 20.92
C ILE A 313 36.58 -10.66 21.03
N ASP A 314 35.42 -10.43 21.63
CA ASP A 314 34.39 -11.46 21.75
C ASP A 314 33.47 -11.49 20.51
N GLU A 315 33.83 -12.32 19.53
CA GLU A 315 33.07 -12.51 18.29
C GLU A 315 31.59 -12.93 18.50
N HIS A 316 31.21 -13.39 19.71
CA HIS A 316 29.83 -13.75 20.03
C HIS A 316 28.95 -12.51 20.31
N ASN A 317 29.55 -11.38 20.69
CA ASN A 317 28.83 -10.17 21.10
C ASN A 317 28.66 -9.19 19.93
N VAL A 318 27.60 -9.40 19.15
CA VAL A 318 27.28 -8.59 17.96
C VAL A 318 26.80 -7.15 18.29
N ARG A 319 26.49 -6.86 19.56
CA ARG A 319 25.94 -5.56 19.99
C ARG A 319 26.79 -4.86 21.03
N LEU A 320 27.02 -3.57 20.79
CA LEU A 320 27.73 -2.69 21.70
C LEU A 320 26.82 -2.21 22.84
N GLY A 321 27.41 -1.93 24.00
CA GLY A 321 26.69 -1.31 25.11
C GLY A 321 26.17 0.09 24.77
N LYS A 322 25.21 0.60 25.56
CA LYS A 322 24.65 1.95 25.36
C LYS A 322 25.73 3.02 25.58
N HIS A 323 25.60 4.15 24.87
CA HIS A 323 26.44 5.34 25.03
C HIS A 323 27.92 5.11 24.73
N SER A 324 28.22 4.43 23.61
CA SER A 324 29.59 4.19 23.17
C SER A 324 30.27 5.48 22.68
N LEU A 325 29.70 6.10 21.64
CA LEU A 325 30.14 7.37 21.07
C LEU A 325 28.98 8.38 21.11
N PRO A 326 28.52 8.79 22.31
CA PRO A 326 27.22 9.41 22.49
C PRO A 326 27.07 10.73 21.75
N VAL A 327 25.99 10.84 20.98
CA VAL A 327 25.56 12.08 20.29
C VAL A 327 24.09 12.30 20.62
N GLU A 328 23.79 13.44 21.23
CA GLU A 328 22.44 13.80 21.67
C GLU A 328 21.60 14.36 20.52
N ASP A 329 20.34 13.91 20.39
CA ASP A 329 19.35 14.57 19.54
C ASP A 329 18.87 15.90 20.19
N PRO A 330 18.83 17.01 19.43
CA PRO A 330 18.54 18.35 19.94
C PRO A 330 17.14 18.55 20.51
N PHE A 331 16.17 17.69 20.15
CA PHE A 331 14.81 17.76 20.68
C PHE A 331 14.45 16.52 21.51
N ASP A 332 14.79 15.31 21.07
CA ASP A 332 14.68 14.08 21.88
C ASP A 332 15.97 13.91 22.72
N THR A 333 16.10 14.69 23.80
CA THR A 333 17.31 14.73 24.66
C THR A 333 17.66 13.41 25.34
N MET A 334 16.79 12.39 25.27
CA MET A 334 17.04 11.03 25.75
C MET A 334 17.47 10.08 24.62
N HIS A 335 17.46 10.55 23.37
CA HIS A 335 17.88 9.81 22.21
C HIS A 335 19.36 10.02 21.91
N ASP A 336 20.13 9.01 22.30
CA ASP A 336 21.49 8.81 21.81
C ASP A 336 21.49 8.22 20.39
N LEU A 337 22.11 8.91 19.44
CA LEU A 337 22.25 8.49 18.04
C LEU A 337 23.32 7.39 17.83
N SER A 338 24.19 7.15 18.81
CA SER A 338 25.25 6.12 18.74
C SER A 338 24.76 4.70 19.02
N ARG A 339 23.50 4.53 19.43
CA ARG A 339 22.89 3.22 19.72
C ARG A 339 22.88 2.23 18.56
N VAL A 340 23.08 2.71 17.33
CA VAL A 340 23.12 1.90 16.12
C VAL A 340 24.50 1.30 15.87
N LEU A 341 25.53 1.78 16.57
CA LEU A 341 26.91 1.37 16.33
C LEU A 341 27.15 -0.08 16.71
N ARG A 342 27.84 -0.79 15.81
CA ARG A 342 28.43 -2.10 16.07
C ARG A 342 29.89 -1.94 16.50
N PRO A 343 30.50 -2.94 17.17
CA PRO A 343 31.90 -2.87 17.59
C PRO A 343 32.85 -2.52 16.43
N ASP A 344 32.72 -3.24 15.31
CA ASP A 344 33.46 -2.96 14.07
C ASP A 344 33.26 -1.54 13.56
N GLY A 345 32.01 -1.06 13.50
CA GLY A 345 31.71 0.27 13.00
C GLY A 345 32.29 1.39 13.88
N ALA A 346 32.33 1.19 15.19
CA ALA A 346 32.94 2.15 16.11
C ALA A 346 34.48 2.20 15.96
N MET A 347 35.13 1.05 15.79
CA MET A 347 36.57 0.97 15.49
C MET A 347 36.88 1.59 14.13
N GLU A 348 36.05 1.33 13.13
CA GLU A 348 36.19 1.89 11.79
C GLU A 348 36.12 3.42 11.80
N ILE A 349 35.20 4.00 12.57
CA ILE A 349 35.11 5.46 12.74
C ILE A 349 36.41 6.01 13.33
N ARG A 350 36.96 5.36 14.35
CA ARG A 350 38.23 5.79 14.97
C ARG A 350 39.39 5.69 13.99
N GLU A 351 39.51 4.58 13.27
CA GLU A 351 40.54 4.38 12.26
C GLU A 351 40.49 5.44 11.17
N GLU A 352 39.30 5.76 10.67
CA GLU A 352 39.14 6.72 9.59
C GLU A 352 39.40 8.16 10.03
N PHE A 353 39.11 8.53 11.28
CA PHE A 353 39.54 9.83 11.84
C PHE A 353 41.07 9.93 11.91
N LEU A 354 41.74 8.87 12.38
CA LEU A 354 43.21 8.83 12.45
C LEU A 354 43.85 8.85 11.05
N ARG A 355 43.26 8.13 10.09
CA ARG A 355 43.68 8.15 8.68
C ARG A 355 43.52 9.54 8.08
N ALA A 356 42.35 10.16 8.27
CA ALA A 356 42.07 11.50 7.77
C ALA A 356 43.07 12.53 8.32
N PHE A 357 43.33 12.49 9.63
CA PHE A 357 44.31 13.36 10.26
C PHE A 357 45.73 13.12 9.71
N LYS A 358 46.16 11.86 9.57
CA LYS A 358 47.46 11.51 9.00
C LYS A 358 47.65 12.04 7.57
N ILE A 359 46.64 11.85 6.72
CA ILE A 359 46.66 12.34 5.33
C ILE A 359 46.79 13.87 5.31
N LEU A 360 46.04 14.57 6.18
CA LEU A 360 46.10 16.03 6.24
C LEU A 360 47.43 16.54 6.81
N SER A 361 48.03 15.84 7.78
CA SER A 361 49.36 16.20 8.30
C SER A 361 50.47 16.02 7.26
N GLU A 362 50.32 15.07 6.34
CA GLU A 362 51.26 14.83 5.23
C GLU A 362 50.99 15.74 4.01
N GLY A 363 50.05 16.69 4.12
CA GLY A 363 49.70 17.60 3.02
C GLY A 363 48.89 16.94 1.90
N GLY A 364 48.12 15.90 2.20
CA GLY A 364 47.33 15.16 1.22
C GLY A 364 46.07 15.90 0.73
N ASP A 365 45.75 15.67 -0.55
CA ASP A 365 44.61 16.32 -1.23
C ASP A 365 43.23 15.78 -0.82
N TRP A 366 42.19 16.57 -1.11
CA TRP A 366 40.78 16.21 -0.94
C TRP A 366 40.40 14.85 -1.57
N ARG A 367 41.01 14.51 -2.71
CA ARG A 367 40.77 13.24 -3.42
C ARG A 367 41.23 12.02 -2.62
N LYS A 368 42.38 12.10 -1.94
CA LYS A 368 42.87 11.01 -1.08
C LYS A 368 42.00 10.85 0.17
N LEU A 369 41.54 11.98 0.72
CA LEU A 369 40.65 11.99 1.86
C LEU A 369 39.32 11.26 1.56
N THR A 370 38.75 11.52 0.38
CA THR A 370 37.45 11.00 -0.06
C THR A 370 37.50 9.73 -0.92
N GLU A 371 38.63 9.02 -0.92
CA GLU A 371 38.79 7.75 -1.63
C GLU A 371 37.72 6.72 -1.20
N THR A 372 37.06 6.07 -2.16
CA THR A 372 36.03 5.07 -1.87
C THR A 372 36.64 3.78 -1.35
N LYS A 373 36.33 3.40 -0.11
CA LYS A 373 36.77 2.12 0.48
C LYS A 373 35.90 0.96 0.00
N PHE A 374 34.60 1.18 -0.10
CA PHE A 374 33.59 0.16 -0.43
C PHE A 374 32.72 0.63 -1.61
N PRO A 375 33.15 0.40 -2.86
CA PRO A 375 32.41 0.83 -4.05
C PRO A 375 30.96 0.31 -4.10
N GLU A 376 30.71 -0.87 -3.55
CA GLU A 376 29.38 -1.50 -3.47
C GLU A 376 28.39 -0.76 -2.57
N LEU A 377 28.87 0.04 -1.63
CA LEU A 377 28.03 0.82 -0.71
C LEU A 377 27.71 2.22 -1.23
N VAL A 378 28.44 2.69 -2.23
CA VAL A 378 28.34 4.06 -2.76
C VAL A 378 27.74 4.03 -4.15
N ASN A 379 26.45 4.35 -4.25
CA ASN A 379 25.77 4.54 -5.53
C ASN A 379 26.07 5.95 -6.10
N ASP A 380 27.28 6.14 -6.64
CA ASP A 380 27.63 7.38 -7.35
C ASP A 380 26.88 7.51 -8.69
N THR A 381 26.53 6.38 -9.30
CA THR A 381 25.65 6.32 -10.47
C THR A 381 24.19 6.32 -10.01
N ALA A 382 23.72 7.45 -9.47
CA ALA A 382 22.28 7.69 -9.55
C ALA A 382 21.94 7.69 -11.03
N ASN A 383 21.20 6.70 -11.51
CA ASN A 383 20.51 6.78 -12.80
C ASN A 383 19.60 8.00 -12.70
N THR A 384 20.14 9.13 -13.14
CA THR A 384 19.55 10.44 -12.96
C THR A 384 18.39 10.62 -13.91
N ASP A 385 18.14 9.71 -14.86
CA ASP A 385 17.04 9.80 -15.81
C ASP A 385 16.51 8.42 -16.21
N LEU A 386 15.22 8.35 -16.55
CA LEU A 386 14.51 7.13 -16.97
C LEU A 386 15.12 6.45 -18.22
N PHE A 387 15.85 7.25 -19.01
CA PHE A 387 16.41 6.88 -20.30
C PHE A 387 17.94 7.00 -20.34
N GLU A 388 18.62 7.11 -19.19
CA GLU A 388 20.08 7.31 -19.16
C GLU A 388 20.84 6.13 -19.77
N ASP A 389 20.39 4.92 -19.50
CA ASP A 389 20.83 3.66 -20.10
C ASP A 389 20.66 3.68 -21.63
N LEU A 390 19.50 4.12 -22.10
CA LEU A 390 19.14 4.13 -23.53
C LEU A 390 19.81 5.25 -24.33
N ARG A 391 20.45 6.23 -23.68
CA ARG A 391 21.18 7.32 -24.37
C ARG A 391 22.45 6.84 -25.05
N LYS A 392 23.06 5.75 -24.56
CA LYS A 392 24.31 5.19 -25.08
C LYS A 392 24.07 4.10 -26.13
N MET A 393 22.83 3.62 -26.27
CA MET A 393 22.44 2.52 -27.17
C MET A 393 21.93 3.04 -28.52
N GLU A 394 22.14 2.26 -29.58
CA GLU A 394 21.62 2.60 -30.90
C GLU A 394 20.09 2.41 -30.97
N SER A 395 19.44 3.17 -31.86
CA SER A 395 17.97 3.07 -32.02
C SER A 395 17.51 1.75 -32.63
N GLN A 396 18.42 0.97 -33.24
CA GLN A 396 18.14 -0.37 -33.77
C GLN A 396 18.08 -1.39 -32.64
N ASP A 397 19.08 -1.40 -31.75
CA ASP A 397 19.12 -2.27 -30.55
C ASP A 397 17.91 -2.06 -29.65
N VAL A 398 17.48 -0.80 -29.48
CA VAL A 398 16.28 -0.47 -28.69
C VAL A 398 15.00 -1.06 -29.30
N LYS A 399 14.93 -1.21 -30.63
CA LYS A 399 13.79 -1.84 -31.30
C LYS A 399 13.81 -3.36 -31.16
N GLU A 400 14.99 -3.98 -31.26
CA GLU A 400 15.15 -5.42 -31.06
C GLU A 400 14.71 -5.82 -29.65
N ILE A 401 15.21 -5.10 -28.62
CA ILE A 401 14.78 -5.29 -27.23
C ILE A 401 13.26 -5.07 -27.07
N LEU A 402 12.68 -4.13 -27.81
CA LEU A 402 11.24 -3.89 -27.77
C LEU A 402 10.44 -5.05 -28.38
N GLU A 403 10.91 -5.64 -29.48
CA GLU A 403 10.30 -6.82 -30.11
C GLU A 403 10.40 -8.04 -29.17
N ASP A 404 11.56 -8.26 -28.55
CA ASP A 404 11.76 -9.34 -27.57
C ASP A 404 10.79 -9.20 -26.39
N LEU A 405 10.72 -8.03 -25.77
CA LEU A 405 9.81 -7.77 -24.64
C LEU A 405 8.33 -7.88 -25.03
N GLN A 406 7.97 -7.51 -26.26
CA GLN A 406 6.60 -7.69 -26.78
C GLN A 406 6.28 -9.17 -26.95
N SER A 407 7.24 -9.99 -27.40
CA SER A 407 7.08 -11.44 -27.50
C SER A 407 6.90 -12.08 -26.12
N GLU A 408 7.72 -11.71 -25.14
CA GLU A 408 7.60 -12.17 -23.74
C GLU A 408 6.25 -11.78 -23.14
N LEU A 409 5.80 -10.53 -23.37
CA LEU A 409 4.50 -10.06 -22.91
C LEU A 409 3.36 -10.91 -23.50
N SER A 410 3.43 -11.22 -24.80
CA SER A 410 2.42 -12.05 -25.48
C SER A 410 2.32 -13.45 -24.86
N VAL A 411 3.47 -14.10 -24.63
CA VAL A 411 3.54 -15.42 -23.97
C VAL A 411 2.90 -15.33 -22.57
N LEU A 412 3.32 -14.37 -21.75
CA LEU A 412 2.80 -14.21 -20.39
C LEU A 412 1.30 -13.88 -20.36
N GLU A 413 0.79 -13.10 -21.32
CA GLU A 413 -0.64 -12.81 -21.43
C GLU A 413 -1.45 -14.08 -21.76
N SER A 414 -0.94 -14.93 -22.64
CA SER A 414 -1.58 -16.21 -22.99
C SER A 414 -1.64 -17.17 -21.78
N GLU A 415 -0.57 -17.29 -21.01
CA GLU A 415 -0.55 -18.15 -19.81
C GLU A 415 -1.51 -17.65 -18.72
N ILE A 416 -1.61 -16.32 -18.53
CA ILE A 416 -2.58 -15.72 -17.60
C ILE A 416 -4.01 -15.99 -18.05
N GLU A 417 -4.28 -15.98 -19.36
CA GLU A 417 -5.60 -16.28 -19.91
C GLU A 417 -5.99 -17.74 -19.70
N VAL A 418 -5.07 -18.68 -19.95
CA VAL A 418 -5.27 -20.11 -19.69
C VAL A 418 -5.60 -20.35 -18.21
N ARG A 419 -4.78 -19.85 -17.26
CA ARG A 419 -5.06 -20.00 -15.82
C ARG A 419 -6.36 -19.33 -15.37
N ASN A 420 -6.73 -18.19 -15.97
CA ASN A 420 -8.03 -17.57 -15.71
C ASN A 420 -9.20 -18.44 -16.16
N SER A 421 -9.06 -19.08 -17.32
CA SER A 421 -10.07 -20.00 -17.85
C SER A 421 -10.23 -21.23 -16.95
N GLU A 422 -9.12 -21.83 -16.50
CA GLU A 422 -9.10 -22.95 -15.55
C GLU A 422 -9.75 -22.57 -14.22
N ARG A 423 -9.40 -21.40 -13.67
CA ARG A 423 -9.98 -20.89 -12.43
C ARG A 423 -11.49 -20.66 -12.58
N LYS A 424 -11.93 -20.11 -13.71
CA LYS A 424 -13.36 -19.90 -13.99
C LYS A 424 -14.10 -21.24 -14.06
N ASN A 425 -13.55 -22.22 -14.76
CA ASN A 425 -14.10 -23.57 -14.84
C ASN A 425 -14.18 -24.22 -13.44
N ALA A 426 -13.12 -24.12 -12.63
CA ALA A 426 -13.13 -24.64 -11.26
C ALA A 426 -14.22 -23.99 -10.38
N ILE A 427 -14.40 -22.67 -10.49
CA ILE A 427 -15.47 -21.94 -9.77
C ILE A 427 -16.85 -22.41 -10.24
N ASP A 428 -17.04 -22.59 -11.54
CA ASP A 428 -18.34 -22.99 -12.09
C ASP A 428 -18.67 -24.45 -11.72
N MET A 429 -17.67 -25.35 -11.72
CA MET A 429 -17.81 -26.72 -11.21
C MET A 429 -18.13 -26.76 -9.71
N SER A 430 -17.44 -25.95 -8.89
CA SER A 430 -17.72 -25.82 -7.46
C SER A 430 -19.16 -25.33 -7.19
N LYS A 431 -19.66 -24.36 -7.97
CA LYS A 431 -21.05 -23.89 -7.86
C LYS A 431 -22.06 -24.97 -8.25
N ALA A 432 -21.80 -25.71 -9.32
CA ALA A 432 -22.65 -26.80 -9.77
C ALA A 432 -22.73 -27.92 -8.71
N LEU A 433 -21.60 -28.33 -8.15
CA LEU A 433 -21.53 -29.34 -7.09
C LEU A 433 -22.22 -28.89 -5.81
N ARG A 434 -22.06 -27.62 -5.40
CA ARG A 434 -22.79 -27.06 -4.24
C ARG A 434 -24.30 -27.09 -4.44
N LYS A 435 -24.78 -26.67 -5.62
CA LYS A 435 -26.21 -26.70 -5.95
C LYS A 435 -26.76 -28.12 -5.90
N ASN A 436 -26.02 -29.10 -6.43
CA ASN A 436 -26.43 -30.51 -6.36
C ASN A 436 -26.45 -31.05 -4.93
N ALA A 437 -25.45 -30.71 -4.10
CA ALA A 437 -25.44 -31.11 -2.70
C ALA A 437 -26.62 -30.49 -1.90
N GLU A 438 -27.04 -29.27 -2.22
CA GLU A 438 -28.23 -28.65 -1.67
C GLU A 438 -29.51 -29.38 -2.12
N LEU A 439 -29.62 -29.73 -3.40
CA LEU A 439 -30.74 -30.50 -3.94
C LEU A 439 -30.84 -31.87 -3.26
N GLN A 440 -29.74 -32.60 -3.09
CA GLN A 440 -29.70 -33.88 -2.35
C GLN A 440 -30.14 -33.72 -0.89
N LYS A 441 -29.77 -32.62 -0.22
CA LYS A 441 -30.26 -32.33 1.13
C LYS A 441 -31.76 -32.07 1.14
N THR A 442 -32.31 -31.39 0.13
CA THR A 442 -33.76 -31.21 0.00
C THR A 442 -34.48 -32.51 -0.29
N GLU A 443 -33.93 -33.38 -1.15
CA GLU A 443 -34.48 -34.71 -1.42
C GLU A 443 -34.53 -35.54 -0.14
N ASN A 444 -33.44 -35.58 0.61
CA ASN A 444 -33.36 -36.33 1.87
C ASN A 444 -34.32 -35.75 2.93
N LYS A 445 -34.48 -34.43 3.02
CA LYS A 445 -35.48 -33.81 3.90
C LYS A 445 -36.90 -34.20 3.50
N ILE A 446 -37.25 -34.09 2.22
CA ILE A 446 -38.58 -34.46 1.73
C ILE A 446 -38.83 -35.95 1.97
N ALA A 447 -37.88 -36.83 1.62
CA ALA A 447 -37.95 -38.27 1.84
C ALA A 447 -38.13 -38.64 3.33
N ASN A 448 -37.41 -37.97 4.24
CA ASN A 448 -37.54 -38.19 5.68
C ASN A 448 -38.92 -37.75 6.22
N THR A 449 -39.56 -36.74 5.64
CA THR A 449 -40.93 -36.35 6.04
C THR A 449 -42.01 -37.30 5.51
N LEU A 450 -41.75 -38.01 4.40
CA LEU A 450 -42.71 -38.92 3.78
C LEU A 450 -42.91 -40.23 4.57
N LYS A 451 -41.86 -40.76 5.20
CA LYS A 451 -41.91 -42.00 6.00
C LYS A 451 -42.92 -41.94 7.17
N PRO A 452 -42.79 -41.01 8.15
CA PRO A 452 -43.71 -40.94 9.29
C PRO A 452 -45.12 -40.47 8.88
N ARG A 453 -45.26 -39.75 7.76
CA ARG A 453 -46.57 -39.38 7.23
C ARG A 453 -47.36 -40.58 6.73
N ARG A 454 -46.70 -41.58 6.10
CA ARG A 454 -47.38 -42.81 5.66
C ARG A 454 -47.99 -43.57 6.82
N GLU A 455 -47.26 -43.69 7.94
CA GLU A 455 -47.73 -44.35 9.15
C GLU A 455 -48.95 -43.62 9.75
N LYS A 456 -48.90 -42.29 9.83
CA LYS A 456 -50.04 -41.47 10.28
C LYS A 456 -51.27 -41.62 9.37
N ILE A 457 -51.07 -41.66 8.05
CA ILE A 457 -52.15 -41.90 7.08
C ILE A 457 -52.78 -43.27 7.31
N GLU A 458 -51.97 -44.30 7.57
CA GLU A 458 -52.46 -45.65 7.84
C GLU A 458 -53.22 -45.74 9.17
N GLN A 459 -52.75 -45.07 10.23
CA GLN A 459 -53.43 -44.99 11.53
C GLN A 459 -54.79 -44.29 11.41
N VAL A 460 -54.83 -43.11 10.78
CA VAL A 460 -56.08 -42.36 10.56
C VAL A 460 -57.03 -43.14 9.65
N LYS A 461 -56.51 -43.88 8.66
CA LYS A 461 -57.31 -44.76 7.80
C LYS A 461 -57.94 -45.89 8.62
N LYS A 462 -57.17 -46.59 9.46
CA LYS A 462 -57.68 -47.64 10.37
C LYS A 462 -58.77 -47.10 11.30
N GLN A 463 -58.55 -45.93 11.91
CA GLN A 463 -59.54 -45.27 12.77
C GLN A 463 -60.79 -44.89 11.99
N ARG A 464 -60.64 -44.25 10.82
CA ARG A 464 -61.76 -43.88 9.95
C ARG A 464 -62.58 -45.11 9.55
N ASP A 465 -61.91 -46.16 9.07
CA ASP A 465 -62.59 -47.35 8.57
C ASP A 465 -63.33 -48.10 9.71
N SER A 466 -62.81 -48.06 10.94
CA SER A 466 -63.51 -48.61 12.13
C SER A 466 -64.78 -47.85 12.50
N VAL A 467 -64.80 -46.53 12.31
CA VAL A 467 -65.91 -45.64 12.66
C VAL A 467 -66.95 -45.60 11.52
N ASN A 468 -66.51 -45.78 10.27
CA ASN A 468 -67.31 -45.61 9.06
C ASN A 468 -68.28 -46.77 8.74
N ASN A 469 -68.34 -47.83 9.55
CA ASN A 469 -69.28 -48.94 9.35
C ASN A 469 -70.77 -48.52 9.46
N ASN A 470 -71.07 -47.36 10.06
CA ASN A 470 -72.45 -46.87 10.29
C ASN A 470 -72.66 -45.42 9.81
N TYR A 471 -72.14 -45.04 8.64
CA TYR A 471 -72.23 -43.64 8.17
C TYR A 471 -73.67 -43.24 7.80
N ILE A 472 -74.20 -42.23 8.50
CA ILE A 472 -75.45 -41.57 8.18
C ILE A 472 -75.18 -40.07 7.96
N PRO A 473 -75.75 -39.45 6.91
CA PRO A 473 -75.53 -38.03 6.63
C PRO A 473 -75.97 -37.12 7.78
N VAL A 474 -75.06 -36.24 8.25
CA VAL A 474 -75.30 -35.29 9.36
C VAL A 474 -76.56 -34.44 9.16
N HIS A 475 -76.79 -33.94 7.94
CA HIS A 475 -77.96 -33.10 7.63
C HIS A 475 -79.28 -33.83 7.87
N TRP A 476 -79.29 -35.15 7.73
CA TRP A 476 -80.47 -35.97 7.96
C TRP A 476 -80.73 -36.13 9.46
N ILE A 477 -79.66 -36.39 10.24
CA ILE A 477 -79.73 -36.47 11.71
C ILE A 477 -80.16 -35.12 12.32
N GLU A 478 -79.61 -34.00 11.85
CA GLU A 478 -79.96 -32.66 12.34
C GLU A 478 -81.41 -32.29 12.04
N ASN A 479 -81.92 -32.68 10.87
CA ASN A 479 -83.32 -32.47 10.50
C ASN A 479 -84.28 -33.31 11.36
N GLU A 480 -83.96 -34.59 11.58
CA GLU A 480 -84.76 -35.45 12.46
C GLU A 480 -84.67 -35.05 13.93
N MET A 481 -83.50 -34.64 14.43
CA MET A 481 -83.37 -34.07 15.78
C MET A 481 -84.24 -32.82 15.94
N SER A 482 -84.24 -31.93 14.95
CA SER A 482 -85.03 -30.69 14.98
C SER A 482 -86.53 -30.99 15.01
N LYS A 483 -86.99 -31.96 14.21
CA LYS A 483 -88.40 -32.40 14.19
C LYS A 483 -88.82 -33.04 15.51
N VAL A 484 -87.97 -33.88 16.10
CA VAL A 484 -88.26 -34.56 17.39
C VAL A 484 -88.24 -33.56 18.53
N PHE A 485 -87.29 -32.62 18.54
CA PHE A 485 -87.23 -31.54 19.52
C PHE A 485 -88.48 -30.65 19.46
N GLN A 486 -88.86 -30.20 18.26
CA GLN A 486 -90.08 -29.40 18.06
C GLN A 486 -91.32 -30.12 18.60
N ARG A 487 -91.48 -31.42 18.33
CA ARG A 487 -92.60 -32.22 18.84
C ARG A 487 -92.63 -32.39 20.37
N LEU A 488 -91.48 -32.25 21.04
CA LEU A 488 -91.36 -32.39 22.51
C LEU A 488 -91.50 -31.06 23.25
N THR A 489 -91.22 -29.92 22.60
CA THR A 489 -91.20 -28.58 23.23
C THR A 489 -92.35 -27.66 22.83
N GLU A 490 -93.22 -28.07 21.91
CA GLU A 490 -94.39 -27.28 21.50
C GLU A 490 -95.44 -27.27 22.63
N ASP A 491 -96.02 -26.11 22.94
CA ASP A 491 -97.04 -25.99 24.00
C ASP A 491 -98.28 -26.80 23.64
N VAL A 492 -98.49 -27.92 24.34
CA VAL A 492 -99.56 -28.86 24.00
C VAL A 492 -100.85 -28.47 24.72
N ASP A 493 -101.90 -28.21 23.93
CA ASP A 493 -103.29 -28.06 24.38
C ASP A 493 -103.72 -29.32 25.16
N LEU A 494 -104.43 -29.20 26.29
CA LEU A 494 -104.76 -30.30 27.23
C LEU A 494 -105.44 -31.54 26.58
N MET A 495 -105.97 -31.40 25.37
CA MET A 495 -106.61 -32.46 24.58
C MET A 495 -105.67 -33.21 23.61
N ARG A 496 -104.40 -32.79 23.45
CA ARG A 496 -103.46 -33.31 22.44
C ARG A 496 -102.12 -33.79 23.02
N ALA A 497 -101.99 -33.84 24.35
CA ALA A 497 -100.81 -34.32 25.04
C ALA A 497 -100.45 -35.75 24.61
N PRO A 498 -99.22 -36.01 24.12
CA PRO A 498 -98.80 -37.37 23.82
C PRO A 498 -98.84 -38.23 25.08
N SER A 499 -99.14 -39.53 24.93
CA SER A 499 -99.13 -40.44 26.07
C SER A 499 -97.71 -40.57 26.63
N LEU A 500 -97.59 -40.78 27.95
CA LEU A 500 -96.29 -40.93 28.64
C LEU A 500 -95.37 -41.97 27.98
N GLN A 501 -95.96 -43.04 27.42
CA GLN A 501 -95.22 -44.08 26.70
C GLN A 501 -94.60 -43.54 25.40
N LYS A 502 -95.34 -42.70 24.66
CA LYS A 502 -94.90 -42.13 23.39
C LYS A 502 -93.87 -41.01 23.58
N GLU A 503 -93.97 -40.25 24.67
CA GLU A 503 -92.92 -39.30 25.07
C GLU A 503 -91.62 -40.04 25.42
N LYS A 504 -91.69 -41.13 26.19
CA LYS A 504 -90.50 -41.96 26.49
C LYS A 504 -89.82 -42.49 25.23
N GLU A 505 -90.61 -42.95 24.25
CA GLU A 505 -90.09 -43.39 22.94
C GLU A 505 -89.42 -42.25 22.17
N LEU A 506 -90.03 -41.06 22.13
CA LEU A 506 -89.46 -39.89 21.46
C LEU A 506 -88.18 -39.38 22.14
N PHE A 507 -88.11 -39.38 23.47
CA PHE A 507 -86.89 -39.05 24.21
C PHE A 507 -85.78 -40.08 23.96
N SER A 508 -86.10 -41.39 23.96
CA SER A 508 -85.14 -42.45 23.62
C SER A 508 -84.57 -42.26 22.22
N TRP A 509 -85.44 -42.03 21.24
CA TRP A 509 -85.05 -41.77 19.85
C TRP A 509 -84.21 -40.49 19.71
N PHE A 510 -84.53 -39.43 20.46
CA PHE A 510 -83.74 -38.20 20.47
C PHE A 510 -82.33 -38.41 21.02
N PHE A 511 -82.17 -39.17 22.10
CA PHE A 511 -80.84 -39.50 22.64
C PHE A 511 -80.03 -40.41 21.71
N GLU A 512 -80.70 -41.33 20.99
CA GLU A 512 -80.06 -42.11 19.92
C GLU A 512 -79.56 -41.20 18.80
N LEU A 513 -80.38 -40.24 18.33
CA LEU A 513 -79.98 -39.27 17.32
C LEU A 513 -78.80 -38.38 17.77
N GLN A 514 -78.75 -37.98 19.05
CA GLN A 514 -77.62 -37.25 19.62
C GLN A 514 -76.34 -38.08 19.60
N SER A 515 -76.41 -39.36 20.01
CA SER A 515 -75.29 -40.30 19.96
C SER A 515 -74.80 -40.52 18.52
N MET A 516 -75.73 -40.64 17.56
CA MET A 516 -75.42 -40.75 16.13
C MET A 516 -74.78 -39.49 15.56
N HIS A 517 -75.22 -38.30 15.99
CA HIS A 517 -74.63 -37.02 15.58
C HIS A 517 -73.17 -36.91 16.04
N GLU A 518 -72.89 -37.27 17.30
CA GLU A 518 -71.54 -37.26 17.85
C GLU A 518 -70.61 -38.23 17.10
N HIS A 519 -71.11 -39.42 16.75
CA HIS A 519 -70.36 -40.42 15.97
C HIS A 519 -70.08 -39.94 14.53
N SER A 520 -71.07 -39.32 13.88
CA SER A 520 -70.93 -38.78 12.52
C SER A 520 -69.97 -37.58 12.47
N LYS A 521 -69.95 -36.74 13.52
CA LYS A 521 -68.98 -35.65 13.69
C LYS A 521 -67.54 -36.17 13.76
N LYS A 522 -67.27 -37.16 14.62
CA LYS A 522 -65.95 -37.82 14.74
C LYS A 522 -65.49 -38.43 13.41
N THR A 523 -66.42 -39.05 12.66
CA THR A 523 -66.13 -39.60 11.33
C THR A 523 -65.67 -38.52 10.34
N ARG A 524 -66.34 -37.36 10.35
CA ARG A 524 -66.04 -36.25 9.44
C ARG A 524 -64.70 -35.60 9.75
N GLU A 525 -64.36 -35.48 11.03
CA GLU A 525 -63.07 -34.98 11.51
C GLU A 525 -61.94 -35.90 11.02
N LEU A 526 -62.03 -37.21 11.26
CA LEU A 526 -61.05 -38.20 10.80
C LEU A 526 -60.92 -38.23 9.26
N HIS A 527 -62.03 -38.15 8.53
CA HIS A 527 -62.00 -38.12 7.06
C HIS A 527 -61.42 -36.80 6.51
N GLY A 528 -61.68 -35.68 7.19
CA GLY A 528 -61.08 -34.38 6.88
C GLY A 528 -59.56 -34.40 7.06
N GLU A 529 -59.08 -34.95 8.18
CA GLU A 529 -57.66 -35.13 8.45
C GLU A 529 -56.99 -36.06 7.45
N PHE A 530 -57.62 -37.18 7.11
CA PHE A 530 -57.15 -38.11 6.08
C PHE A 530 -56.97 -37.42 4.71
N LYS A 531 -57.97 -36.66 4.26
CA LYS A 531 -57.90 -35.91 3.00
C LYS A 531 -56.79 -34.86 3.01
N LYS A 532 -56.59 -34.17 4.14
CA LYS A 532 -55.53 -33.18 4.30
C LYS A 532 -54.15 -33.84 4.16
N LEU A 533 -53.93 -34.94 4.88
CA LEU A 533 -52.66 -35.69 4.81
C LEU A 533 -52.37 -36.25 3.41
N LEU A 534 -53.39 -36.72 2.68
CA LEU A 534 -53.22 -37.16 1.29
C LEU A 534 -52.82 -36.03 0.33
N ARG A 535 -53.41 -34.84 0.48
CA ARG A 535 -53.04 -33.67 -0.34
C ARG A 535 -51.59 -33.25 -0.08
N GLU A 536 -51.19 -33.20 1.19
CA GLU A 536 -49.82 -32.88 1.59
C GLU A 536 -48.82 -33.93 1.06
N GLN A 537 -49.19 -35.21 1.09
CA GLN A 537 -48.37 -36.29 0.53
C GLN A 537 -48.19 -36.15 -0.99
N LYS A 538 -49.27 -35.83 -1.71
CA LYS A 538 -49.23 -35.61 -3.16
C LYS A 538 -48.34 -34.42 -3.53
N ASN A 539 -48.43 -33.32 -2.79
CA ASN A 539 -47.58 -32.14 -3.01
C ASN A 539 -46.09 -32.46 -2.74
N ALA A 540 -45.79 -33.17 -1.67
CA ALA A 540 -44.42 -33.57 -1.36
C ALA A 540 -43.83 -34.53 -2.41
N LEU A 541 -44.65 -35.41 -3.02
CA LEU A 541 -44.22 -36.26 -4.13
C LEU A 541 -43.93 -35.44 -5.40
N PHE A 542 -44.78 -34.46 -5.71
CA PHE A 542 -44.57 -33.55 -6.83
C PHE A 542 -43.30 -32.69 -6.66
N GLU A 543 -43.03 -32.21 -5.46
CA GLU A 543 -41.77 -31.52 -5.14
C GLU A 543 -40.56 -32.44 -5.32
N LEU A 544 -40.67 -33.71 -4.91
CA LEU A 544 -39.59 -34.69 -5.05
C LEU A 544 -39.30 -35.02 -6.52
N GLU A 545 -40.33 -35.12 -7.36
CA GLU A 545 -40.21 -35.33 -8.80
C GLU A 545 -39.50 -34.16 -9.49
N ASN A 546 -39.90 -32.92 -9.20
CA ASN A 546 -39.24 -31.72 -9.71
C ASN A 546 -37.77 -31.61 -9.28
N VAL A 547 -37.45 -31.98 -8.03
CA VAL A 547 -36.07 -31.97 -7.54
C VAL A 547 -35.23 -33.02 -8.26
N LYS A 548 -35.77 -34.23 -8.50
CA LYS A 548 -35.10 -35.29 -9.25
C LYS A 548 -34.82 -34.93 -10.70
N GLU A 549 -35.77 -34.30 -11.40
CA GLU A 549 -35.55 -33.84 -12.77
C GLU A 549 -34.48 -32.74 -12.85
N SER A 550 -34.33 -31.94 -11.79
CA SER A 550 -33.32 -30.87 -11.71
C SER A 550 -31.93 -31.35 -11.27
N GLY A 551 -31.85 -32.49 -10.59
CA GLY A 551 -30.62 -33.11 -10.13
C GLY A 551 -29.92 -33.85 -11.26
N LYS A 552 -28.88 -33.26 -11.83
CA LYS A 552 -27.97 -34.01 -12.72
C LYS A 552 -27.06 -34.91 -11.89
N ASP A 553 -26.80 -36.13 -12.34
CA ASP A 553 -25.81 -37.05 -11.77
C ASP A 553 -24.38 -36.51 -11.93
N ILE A 554 -23.99 -35.55 -11.07
CA ILE A 554 -22.62 -34.99 -11.01
C ILE A 554 -21.88 -35.52 -9.77
N SER A 555 -22.46 -36.48 -9.04
CA SER A 555 -21.87 -37.08 -7.83
C SER A 555 -20.53 -37.80 -8.07
N VAL A 556 -20.19 -38.09 -9.33
CA VAL A 556 -18.94 -38.74 -9.73
C VAL A 556 -17.73 -37.79 -9.66
N LEU A 557 -17.94 -36.46 -9.61
CA LEU A 557 -16.88 -35.48 -9.81
C LEU A 557 -16.15 -35.00 -8.55
N GLY A 558 -16.35 -35.65 -7.39
CA GLY A 558 -15.67 -35.35 -6.14
C GLY A 558 -16.23 -34.14 -5.38
N ASP A 559 -15.55 -33.74 -4.31
CA ASP A 559 -16.02 -32.68 -3.39
C ASP A 559 -15.80 -31.26 -3.94
N TYR A 560 -16.78 -30.38 -3.73
CA TYR A 560 -16.72 -28.97 -4.14
C TYR A 560 -15.54 -28.19 -3.50
N ALA A 561 -15.06 -28.64 -2.34
CA ALA A 561 -13.93 -28.03 -1.63
C ALA A 561 -12.61 -28.13 -2.43
N ASN A 562 -12.40 -29.24 -3.14
CA ASN A 562 -11.19 -29.44 -3.95
C ASN A 562 -11.11 -28.43 -5.11
N PHE A 563 -12.26 -28.07 -5.69
CA PHE A 563 -12.35 -27.06 -6.75
C PHE A 563 -12.18 -25.64 -6.22
N ASP A 564 -12.64 -25.36 -5.00
CA ASP A 564 -12.41 -24.07 -4.33
C ASP A 564 -10.92 -23.86 -4.03
N ASP A 565 -10.25 -24.89 -3.53
CA ASP A 565 -8.81 -24.87 -3.27
C ASP A 565 -7.99 -24.72 -4.55
N LEU A 566 -8.40 -25.41 -5.63
CA LEU A 566 -7.80 -25.23 -6.96
C LEU A 566 -7.96 -23.79 -7.46
N ALA A 567 -9.17 -23.22 -7.36
CA ALA A 567 -9.43 -21.84 -7.78
C ALA A 567 -8.63 -20.81 -6.97
N HIS A 568 -8.40 -21.08 -5.67
CA HIS A 568 -7.57 -20.24 -4.81
C HIS A 568 -6.09 -20.39 -5.13
N ARG A 569 -5.59 -21.60 -5.40
CA ARG A 569 -4.21 -21.87 -5.80
C ARG A 569 -3.87 -21.15 -7.12
N LEU A 570 -4.74 -21.27 -8.13
CA LEU A 570 -4.59 -20.57 -9.40
C LEU A 570 -4.56 -19.04 -9.22
N LEU A 571 -5.34 -18.49 -8.28
CA LEU A 571 -5.27 -17.05 -7.96
C LEU A 571 -3.91 -16.65 -7.37
N LEU A 572 -3.33 -17.49 -6.50
CA LEU A 572 -2.02 -17.23 -5.91
C LEU A 572 -0.91 -17.29 -6.97
N GLU A 573 -0.95 -18.27 -7.88
CA GLU A 573 -0.02 -18.40 -9.01
C GLU A 573 -0.10 -17.22 -9.99
N MET A 574 -1.29 -16.68 -10.23
CA MET A 574 -1.47 -15.55 -11.14
C MET A 574 -0.94 -14.22 -10.60
N ASN A 575 -0.82 -14.05 -9.29
CA ASN A 575 -0.36 -12.78 -8.70
C ASN A 575 1.05 -12.35 -9.17
N PRO A 576 2.10 -13.19 -9.10
CA PRO A 576 3.42 -12.84 -9.62
C PRO A 576 3.38 -12.56 -11.13
N MET A 577 2.66 -13.37 -11.91
CA MET A 577 2.52 -13.17 -13.36
C MET A 577 1.89 -11.81 -13.69
N HIS A 578 0.88 -11.38 -12.94
CA HIS A 578 0.29 -10.05 -13.10
C HIS A 578 1.28 -8.92 -12.76
N THR A 579 2.20 -9.14 -11.82
CA THR A 579 3.26 -8.16 -11.53
C THR A 579 4.29 -8.08 -12.65
N GLU A 580 4.72 -9.21 -13.21
CA GLU A 580 5.63 -9.28 -14.36
C GLU A 580 5.00 -8.64 -15.60
N LYS A 581 3.74 -8.96 -15.89
CA LYS A 581 2.97 -8.32 -16.97
C LYS A 581 2.96 -6.80 -16.86
N ARG A 582 2.81 -6.26 -15.65
CA ARG A 582 2.88 -4.81 -15.42
C ARG A 582 4.29 -4.26 -15.64
N LYS A 583 5.34 -5.00 -15.26
CA LYS A 583 6.74 -4.61 -15.50
C LYS A 583 7.04 -4.55 -17.01
N LEU A 584 6.75 -5.63 -17.74
CA LEU A 584 6.93 -5.70 -19.20
C LEU A 584 6.19 -4.58 -19.93
N LYS A 585 4.90 -4.34 -19.62
CA LYS A 585 4.14 -3.22 -20.23
C LYS A 585 4.75 -1.85 -19.96
N ARG A 586 5.34 -1.64 -18.79
CA ARG A 586 6.00 -0.36 -18.46
C ARG A 586 7.29 -0.21 -19.22
N GLU A 587 8.07 -1.29 -19.35
CA GLU A 587 9.33 -1.26 -20.07
C GLU A 587 9.12 -1.06 -21.57
N ILE A 588 8.15 -1.76 -22.17
CA ILE A 588 7.72 -1.50 -23.56
C ILE A 588 7.29 -0.03 -23.70
N GLY A 589 6.46 0.48 -22.78
CA GLY A 589 6.06 1.88 -22.80
C GLY A 589 7.22 2.88 -22.64
N ARG A 590 8.27 2.50 -21.90
CA ARG A 590 9.52 3.27 -21.74
C ARG A 590 10.30 3.30 -23.05
N LEU A 591 10.56 2.15 -23.66
CA LEU A 591 11.28 2.03 -24.94
C LEU A 591 10.54 2.73 -26.08
N GLU A 592 9.22 2.57 -26.17
CA GLU A 592 8.40 3.30 -27.15
C GLU A 592 8.46 4.81 -26.93
N ALA A 593 8.42 5.28 -25.68
CA ALA A 593 8.55 6.69 -25.37
C ALA A 593 9.94 7.23 -25.75
N TRP A 594 10.99 6.44 -25.53
CA TRP A 594 12.34 6.77 -25.95
C TRP A 594 12.45 6.90 -27.47
N LEU A 595 11.96 5.91 -28.24
CA LEU A 595 11.94 5.96 -29.71
C LEU A 595 11.19 7.19 -30.26
N ARG A 596 10.10 7.59 -29.60
CA ARG A 596 9.37 8.83 -29.94
C ARG A 596 10.19 10.11 -29.65
N ILE A 597 11.02 10.10 -28.61
CA ILE A 597 11.85 11.24 -28.21
C ILE A 597 13.13 11.32 -29.06
N SER A 598 13.81 10.18 -29.28
CA SER A 598 15.02 10.10 -30.10
C SER A 598 14.73 10.47 -31.56
N GLY A 599 13.62 9.97 -32.11
CA GLY A 599 13.16 10.34 -33.46
C GLY A 599 12.83 11.83 -33.63
N ARG A 600 12.51 12.56 -32.54
CA ARG A 600 12.30 14.02 -32.57
C ARG A 600 13.59 14.83 -32.51
N LYS A 601 14.68 14.27 -31.96
CA LYS A 601 15.99 14.97 -31.90
C LYS A 601 16.75 14.92 -33.23
N GLY A 602 16.46 13.95 -34.10
CA GLY A 602 17.03 13.85 -35.45
C GLY A 602 16.34 14.70 -36.54
N GLY A 603 15.20 15.34 -36.22
CA GLY A 603 14.48 16.21 -37.14
C GLY A 603 14.59 17.67 -36.72
N ALA A 604 15.26 18.49 -37.55
CA ALA A 604 15.35 19.93 -37.38
C ALA A 604 14.01 20.56 -36.97
N LYS A 605 14.07 21.50 -36.01
CA LYS A 605 12.96 22.36 -35.55
C LYS A 605 12.20 22.92 -36.76
N LYS A 606 11.05 22.35 -37.10
CA LYS A 606 10.03 23.08 -37.88
C LYS A 606 9.24 23.95 -36.90
N ASN A 607 9.43 25.25 -37.03
CA ASN A 607 8.76 26.32 -36.31
C ASN A 607 7.26 26.04 -36.12
N HIS A 608 6.81 25.98 -34.87
CA HIS A 608 5.39 26.10 -34.53
C HIS A 608 5.09 27.55 -34.16
N HIS A 609 4.84 28.36 -35.20
CA HIS A 609 4.00 29.54 -35.02
C HIS A 609 2.53 29.13 -35.02
N ASN A 610 1.83 29.59 -34.00
CA ASN A 610 0.38 29.79 -33.93
C ASN A 610 -0.52 28.63 -34.33
N LYS A 611 -1.02 27.89 -33.33
CA LYS A 611 -2.44 27.52 -33.34
C LYS A 611 -3.06 27.63 -31.95
N LYS A 612 -3.99 28.58 -31.87
CA LYS A 612 -4.84 28.94 -30.74
C LYS A 612 -5.39 27.70 -30.03
N ARG A 613 -5.30 27.75 -28.69
CA ARG A 613 -6.04 26.91 -27.74
C ARG A 613 -7.52 26.84 -28.14
N SER A 614 -8.00 25.66 -28.50
CA SER A 614 -9.41 25.31 -28.34
C SER A 614 -9.48 24.13 -27.36
N LYS A 615 -10.12 24.40 -26.21
CA LYS A 615 -10.51 23.37 -25.25
C LYS A 615 -11.50 22.43 -25.94
N LYS A 616 -11.18 21.15 -26.06
CA LYS A 616 -12.19 20.11 -26.29
C LYS A 616 -12.02 18.98 -25.30
N ASN A 617 -13.04 18.87 -24.45
CA ASN A 617 -13.40 17.68 -23.70
C ASN A 617 -13.63 16.53 -24.70
N ASN A 618 -12.86 15.46 -24.58
CA ASN A 618 -13.11 14.23 -25.32
C ASN A 618 -13.40 13.08 -24.35
N TYR A 619 -14.68 12.90 -24.05
CA TYR A 619 -15.27 11.57 -23.90
C TYR A 619 -16.09 11.33 -25.17
N SER A 620 -15.52 10.64 -26.15
CA SER A 620 -16.30 9.93 -27.16
C SER A 620 -15.46 8.76 -27.69
N LYS A 621 -15.97 7.54 -27.48
CA LYS A 621 -15.45 6.30 -28.06
C LYS A 621 -15.21 6.48 -29.56
N LYS A 622 -14.05 6.01 -30.04
CA LYS A 622 -13.78 5.79 -31.47
C LYS A 622 -14.96 5.00 -32.06
N ARG A 623 -15.62 5.55 -33.08
CA ARG A 623 -16.37 4.77 -34.06
C ARG A 623 -15.37 4.43 -35.16
N ASP A 624 -15.23 3.15 -35.49
CA ASP A 624 -14.50 2.73 -36.67
C ASP A 624 -15.19 3.32 -37.90
N ASN A 625 -14.42 3.97 -38.77
CA ASN A 625 -14.91 4.52 -40.03
C ASN A 625 -15.17 3.35 -40.99
N VAL A 626 -16.37 2.78 -40.93
CA VAL A 626 -16.82 1.79 -41.90
C VAL A 626 -17.18 2.51 -43.20
N ASN A 627 -16.64 2.05 -44.33
CA ASN A 627 -16.85 2.65 -45.65
C ASN A 627 -18.24 2.30 -46.19
N VAL A 628 -19.12 3.29 -46.28
CA VAL A 628 -20.54 3.12 -46.68
C VAL A 628 -20.68 2.51 -48.08
N ALA A 629 -19.75 2.77 -48.99
CA ALA A 629 -19.79 2.21 -50.34
C ALA A 629 -19.54 0.69 -50.35
N GLU A 630 -18.62 0.22 -49.52
CA GLU A 630 -18.27 -1.20 -49.37
C GLU A 630 -19.39 -2.00 -48.70
N VAL A 631 -20.03 -1.40 -47.70
CA VAL A 631 -21.18 -2.02 -47.04
C VAL A 631 -22.37 -2.15 -48.00
N LYS A 632 -22.60 -1.15 -48.86
CA LYS A 632 -23.66 -1.20 -49.89
C LYS A 632 -23.40 -2.25 -50.96
N SER A 633 -22.16 -2.38 -51.44
CA SER A 633 -21.80 -3.42 -52.42
C SER A 633 -21.91 -4.82 -51.83
N ARG A 634 -21.49 -5.00 -50.57
CA ARG A 634 -21.59 -6.29 -49.85
C ARG A 634 -23.05 -6.68 -49.60
N ALA A 635 -23.91 -5.71 -49.27
CA ALA A 635 -25.35 -5.91 -49.15
C ALA A 635 -26.01 -6.25 -50.49
N ALA A 636 -25.62 -5.58 -51.59
CA ALA A 636 -26.14 -5.87 -52.93
C ALA A 636 -25.73 -7.27 -53.44
N ALA A 637 -24.54 -7.73 -53.07
CA ALA A 637 -24.04 -9.07 -53.39
C ALA A 637 -24.62 -10.19 -52.51
N GLY A 638 -25.53 -9.88 -51.58
CA GLY A 638 -26.16 -10.85 -50.68
C GLY A 638 -25.26 -11.36 -49.54
N GLY A 639 -24.18 -10.65 -49.21
CA GLY A 639 -23.27 -11.02 -48.13
C GLY A 639 -23.85 -10.76 -46.73
N SER A 640 -23.32 -11.45 -45.70
CA SER A 640 -23.72 -11.22 -44.31
C SER A 640 -23.30 -9.82 -43.82
N LEU A 641 -24.22 -9.11 -43.16
CA LEU A 641 -24.01 -7.76 -42.63
C LEU A 641 -23.88 -7.79 -41.11
N SER A 642 -22.87 -7.09 -40.57
CA SER A 642 -22.75 -6.89 -39.12
C SER A 642 -23.74 -5.85 -38.61
N LEU A 643 -24.00 -5.82 -37.30
CA LEU A 643 -24.91 -4.82 -36.70
C LEU A 643 -24.42 -3.38 -36.89
N SER A 644 -23.11 -3.16 -36.94
CA SER A 644 -22.52 -1.86 -37.30
C SER A 644 -22.77 -1.49 -38.76
N ASP A 645 -22.69 -2.46 -39.66
CA ASP A 645 -22.97 -2.25 -41.09
C ASP A 645 -24.43 -1.89 -41.31
N LEU A 646 -25.33 -2.55 -40.57
CA LEU A 646 -26.77 -2.30 -40.61
C LEU A 646 -27.11 -0.90 -40.05
N ASP A 647 -26.45 -0.47 -38.98
CA ASP A 647 -26.57 0.91 -38.45
C ASP A 647 -26.06 1.96 -39.45
N THR A 648 -24.97 1.68 -40.17
CA THR A 648 -24.47 2.57 -41.23
C THR A 648 -25.38 2.63 -42.46
N LEU A 649 -26.01 1.52 -42.85
CA LEU A 649 -27.00 1.51 -43.94
C LEU A 649 -28.29 2.24 -43.55
N LEU A 650 -28.77 2.06 -42.32
CA LEU A 650 -29.93 2.79 -41.80
C LEU A 650 -29.64 4.28 -41.69
N SER A 651 -28.43 4.65 -41.26
CA SER A 651 -28.01 6.06 -41.15
C SER A 651 -27.79 6.74 -42.51
N SER A 652 -27.49 5.98 -43.57
CA SER A 652 -27.15 6.50 -44.91
C SER A 652 -28.30 6.47 -45.93
N GLY A 653 -29.52 6.10 -45.53
CA GLY A 653 -30.72 6.14 -46.39
C GLY A 653 -31.52 4.85 -46.49
N GLY A 654 -31.22 3.84 -45.64
CA GLY A 654 -31.95 2.57 -45.58
C GLY A 654 -31.65 1.62 -46.75
N LEU A 655 -32.16 0.39 -46.64
CA LEU A 655 -31.97 -0.68 -47.65
C LEU A 655 -32.59 -0.33 -49.02
N SER A 656 -33.56 0.59 -49.05
CA SER A 656 -34.17 1.11 -50.27
C SER A 656 -33.22 1.95 -51.14
N SER A 657 -32.07 2.36 -50.60
CA SER A 657 -31.03 3.10 -51.35
C SER A 657 -30.03 2.20 -52.07
N ILE A 658 -30.12 0.87 -51.88
CA ILE A 658 -29.25 -0.12 -52.53
C ILE A 658 -29.70 -0.35 -54.00
N THR A 659 -30.97 -0.10 -54.32
CA THR A 659 -31.57 -0.37 -55.63
C THR A 659 -31.72 0.85 -56.54
N LYS A 660 -31.38 2.06 -56.07
CA LYS A 660 -31.43 3.28 -56.90
C LYS A 660 -30.04 3.62 -57.44
N GLU A 661 -29.86 3.42 -58.73
CA GLU A 661 -28.75 3.98 -59.48
C GLU A 661 -28.76 5.52 -59.41
N GLN A 662 -27.55 6.08 -59.40
CA GLN A 662 -27.28 7.49 -59.15
C GLN A 662 -27.85 8.40 -60.25
N THR A 663 -28.87 9.20 -59.91
CA THR A 663 -29.08 10.50 -60.56
C THR A 663 -28.67 11.61 -59.59
N LYS A 664 -27.66 12.39 -59.99
CA LYS A 664 -27.17 13.55 -59.27
C LYS A 664 -28.18 14.68 -59.35
N GLU A 665 -28.66 15.18 -58.22
CA GLU A 665 -29.19 16.55 -58.12
C GLU A 665 -28.71 17.22 -56.82
N ASP A 666 -28.00 18.34 -57.00
CA ASP A 666 -27.63 19.29 -55.96
C ASP A 666 -28.87 20.04 -55.45
N GLY A 667 -29.18 19.90 -54.16
CA GLY A 667 -30.36 20.47 -53.54
C GLY A 667 -30.11 20.98 -52.12
N ASN A 668 -29.61 22.20 -52.02
CA ASN A 668 -29.36 22.93 -50.79
C ASN A 668 -30.67 23.17 -49.99
N ARG A 669 -30.89 22.54 -48.83
CA ARG A 669 -32.05 22.86 -47.96
C ARG A 669 -31.83 22.68 -46.44
N LYS A 670 -31.68 23.85 -45.80
CA LYS A 670 -32.13 24.35 -44.48
C LYS A 670 -32.38 23.37 -43.30
N LYS A 671 -31.71 23.70 -42.19
CA LYS A 671 -31.95 23.27 -40.79
C LYS A 671 -33.45 23.29 -40.41
N LYS A 672 -33.96 22.15 -39.96
CA LYS A 672 -35.17 22.06 -39.12
C LYS A 672 -34.83 21.55 -37.72
N SER A 673 -35.61 22.04 -36.76
CA SER A 673 -35.42 22.04 -35.32
C SER A 673 -35.37 20.65 -34.67
N ARG A 674 -34.52 20.53 -33.64
CA ARG A 674 -34.44 19.37 -32.74
C ARG A 674 -35.73 19.21 -31.94
N LYS A 675 -36.47 18.11 -32.14
CA LYS A 675 -37.40 17.59 -31.12
C LYS A 675 -36.58 16.88 -30.03
N LYS A 676 -36.86 17.24 -28.77
CA LYS A 676 -36.29 16.61 -27.56
C LYS A 676 -36.76 15.16 -27.47
N ASN A 677 -35.82 14.21 -27.44
CA ASN A 677 -36.09 12.87 -26.93
C ASN A 677 -35.80 12.86 -25.42
N PHE A 678 -36.80 12.40 -24.67
CA PHE A 678 -36.73 12.12 -23.24
C PHE A 678 -35.67 11.05 -22.94
N SER A 679 -34.87 11.28 -21.90
CA SER A 679 -34.00 10.26 -21.30
C SER A 679 -34.56 9.88 -19.93
N PRO A 680 -34.50 8.60 -19.52
CA PRO A 680 -35.06 8.16 -18.25
C PRO A 680 -34.25 8.70 -17.07
N HIS A 681 -34.94 9.39 -16.17
CA HIS A 681 -34.41 9.99 -14.95
C HIS A 681 -34.08 8.89 -13.93
N ARG A 682 -32.78 8.73 -13.59
CA ARG A 682 -32.33 7.89 -12.47
C ARG A 682 -32.70 8.60 -11.15
N GLY A 683 -33.54 7.96 -10.34
CA GLY A 683 -34.01 8.49 -9.05
C GLY A 683 -32.89 8.82 -8.08
N ASN A 684 -33.07 9.94 -7.36
CA ASN A 684 -32.24 10.36 -6.24
C ASN A 684 -32.43 9.43 -5.03
N ARG A 685 -31.33 8.98 -4.44
CA ARG A 685 -31.31 8.26 -3.15
C ARG A 685 -31.81 9.19 -2.04
N GLY A 686 -32.90 8.78 -1.36
CA GLY A 686 -33.45 9.48 -0.22
C GLY A 686 -32.47 9.54 0.96
N ARG A 687 -32.28 10.74 1.50
CA ARG A 687 -31.71 10.97 2.84
C ARG A 687 -32.78 10.59 3.87
N SER A 688 -32.52 9.61 4.73
CA SER A 688 -33.36 9.39 5.91
C SER A 688 -33.13 10.51 6.91
N LYS A 689 -34.18 11.28 7.21
CA LYS A 689 -34.25 12.10 8.43
C LYS A 689 -34.57 11.19 9.61
N LYS A 690 -33.88 11.42 10.72
CA LYS A 690 -34.13 10.87 12.05
C LYS A 690 -35.57 11.15 12.52
N GLY A 691 -36.08 10.26 13.38
CA GLY A 691 -37.28 10.52 14.17
C GLY A 691 -37.62 9.38 15.15
N MET A 692 -36.86 9.29 16.24
CA MET A 692 -37.19 8.92 17.63
C MET A 692 -35.98 8.29 18.34
#